data_AF-A0A7C2NB50-F1
#
_entry.id   AF-A0A7C2NB50-F1
#
_cell.length_a   1.000
_cell.length_b   1.000
_cell.length_c   1.000
_cell.angle_alpha   90.00
_cell.angle_beta   90.00
_cell.angle_gamma   90.00
#
_symmetry.space_group_name_H-M   'P 1'
#
loop_
_entity.id
_entity.type
_entity.pdbx_description
1 polymer ?
#
loop_
_entity_poly.entity_id
_entity_poly.type
_entity_poly.pdbx_seq_one_letter_code
_entity_poly.pdbx_strand_id
1 'polypeptide(L)'
;MRAPRVAYLFARYPVPSQTFCDTEMLALEALGLELEIAATSPPKITFRHERLAKLRAEMHLLPPPRIVRAHALRAERAGAFPDALVAEYDARYGPDAGGRTLARQALALAPGLERRGVAHVHAHFASHAAKVALFLKRIAGFPFSVTAHAQDFMVDLGSDDLLRELAREAEFVVAVSDWSRERLRATCPESADKIVRVYNGVDPAEFPERAPLAASARPRIASVGRLIEFKGFHHLIDACAVLRRRGRAFACTIVGEGPWRERLEARIREQGLEGAVELAGLRTQDEVKRLLLASDVFALASIVDEKGACDVLPTVILEAMATGLPVVSTRLAGVPELVEEGATGFLAEPGDAAGLADALERALRDRDSCRSLGEAGRKRLEERFASARSAPALHERFVASAARSPHRARGARPGPAFAVLVDRWPAPAHERLDAELRAVAAARPETPILVGALDDGFEPTARGADLALATHLEFLPDGIVLEAAWLADAAARAAVDALRDRVPSRFSGEAFYREARRALWVVSALRRRGIRHLHAARASALLCAWIAKQLAPELRVSFALDRRGAASRRAFARLCRGLDFGAVSDDLLFETVRAECGDALPLVTPLPRPRGAPPALPSVRPLRGWLRPARGPRLERDVPFDAWLERLARSGRGEPSA
;
A
#
# COMPACT_ATOMS: atom_id res chain seq x y z
N MET A 1 -1.13 12.60 25.21
CA MET A 1 0.02 11.93 24.54
C MET A 1 -0.36 11.69 23.10
N ARG A 2 0.56 11.87 22.14
CA ARG A 2 0.29 11.58 20.72
C ARG A 2 0.06 10.07 20.53
N ALA A 3 -0.92 9.69 19.70
CA ALA A 3 -1.20 8.29 19.41
C ALA A 3 0.06 7.59 18.83
N PRO A 4 0.30 6.32 19.16
CA PRO A 4 1.45 5.60 18.60
C PRO A 4 1.25 5.39 17.10
N ARG A 5 2.38 5.33 16.38
CA ARG A 5 2.39 5.02 14.95
C ARG A 5 2.68 3.53 14.73
N VAL A 6 1.84 2.87 13.95
CA VAL A 6 1.94 1.43 13.66
C VAL A 6 2.17 1.22 12.17
N ALA A 7 3.15 0.38 11.82
CA ALA A 7 3.37 -0.02 10.43
C ALA A 7 2.73 -1.38 10.15
N TYR A 8 1.73 -1.41 9.27
CA TYR A 8 1.19 -2.62 8.71
C TYR A 8 2.14 -3.16 7.65
N LEU A 9 2.70 -4.36 7.87
CA LEU A 9 3.65 -4.99 6.97
C LEU A 9 2.98 -6.13 6.20
N PHE A 10 3.03 -6.05 4.88
CA PHE A 10 2.48 -7.04 3.96
C PHE A 10 3.58 -7.66 3.08
N ALA A 11 3.39 -8.91 2.69
CA ALA A 11 4.22 -9.49 1.64
C ALA A 11 3.99 -8.74 0.32
N ARG A 12 2.72 -8.42 0.05
CA ARG A 12 2.24 -7.64 -1.09
C ARG A 12 0.96 -6.91 -0.71
N TYR A 13 0.87 -5.63 -1.07
CA TYR A 13 -0.33 -4.83 -0.84
C TYR A 13 -0.45 -3.72 -1.89
N PRO A 14 -1.67 -3.33 -2.31
CA PRO A 14 -2.95 -3.97 -2.00
C PRO A 14 -3.19 -5.23 -2.84
N VAL A 15 -4.05 -6.12 -2.34
CA VAL A 15 -4.55 -7.29 -3.07
C VAL A 15 -6.08 -7.22 -3.06
N PRO A 16 -6.78 -7.38 -4.20
CA PRO A 16 -8.23 -7.19 -4.28
C PRO A 16 -9.04 -8.05 -3.30
N SER A 17 -8.53 -9.24 -2.94
CA SER A 17 -9.22 -10.15 -2.01
C SER A 17 -8.93 -9.86 -0.53
N GLN A 18 -8.20 -8.80 -0.20
CA GLN A 18 -7.80 -8.44 1.18
C GLN A 18 -8.61 -7.26 1.73
N THR A 19 -9.90 -7.18 1.39
CA THR A 19 -10.80 -6.07 1.76
C THR A 19 -10.98 -5.89 3.27
N PHE A 20 -10.79 -6.96 4.05
CA PHE A 20 -10.83 -6.94 5.50
C PHE A 20 -9.62 -6.21 6.12
N CYS A 21 -8.44 -6.29 5.50
CA CYS A 21 -7.28 -5.52 5.93
C CYS A 21 -7.58 -4.02 5.84
N ASP A 22 -8.21 -3.61 4.74
CA ASP A 22 -8.59 -2.21 4.51
C ASP A 22 -9.62 -1.75 5.55
N THR A 23 -10.60 -2.59 5.84
CA THR A 23 -11.66 -2.29 6.82
C THR A 23 -11.10 -2.17 8.23
N GLU A 24 -10.19 -3.06 8.61
CA GLU A 24 -9.48 -3.01 9.90
C GLU A 24 -8.66 -1.72 10.03
N MET A 25 -7.85 -1.40 9.02
CA MET A 25 -7.03 -0.18 9.03
C MET A 25 -7.88 1.10 9.09
N LEU A 26 -8.99 1.17 8.32
CA LEU A 26 -9.92 2.30 8.37
C LEU A 26 -10.56 2.45 9.76
N ALA A 27 -11.00 1.36 10.38
CA ALA A 27 -11.58 1.38 11.71
C ALA A 27 -10.56 1.82 12.78
N LEU A 28 -9.30 1.39 12.66
CA LEU A 28 -8.22 1.83 13.55
C LEU A 28 -7.85 3.31 13.36
N GLU A 29 -7.84 3.80 12.12
CA GLU A 29 -7.66 5.23 11.85
C GLU A 29 -8.79 6.07 12.45
N ALA A 30 -10.03 5.58 12.41
CA ALA A 30 -11.17 6.23 13.03
C ALA A 30 -11.03 6.31 14.57
N LEU A 31 -10.33 5.36 15.19
CA LEU A 31 -9.95 5.40 16.62
C LEU A 31 -8.74 6.31 16.91
N GLY A 32 -8.17 6.97 15.90
CA GLY A 32 -7.07 7.92 16.04
C GLY A 32 -5.67 7.30 15.96
N LEU A 33 -5.54 6.03 15.59
CA LEU A 33 -4.24 5.40 15.38
C LEU A 33 -3.55 5.97 14.14
N GLU A 34 -2.28 6.35 14.25
CA GLU A 34 -1.48 6.74 13.09
C GLU A 34 -0.95 5.47 12.40
N LEU A 35 -1.28 5.26 11.13
CA LEU A 35 -0.88 4.07 10.38
C LEU A 35 0.10 4.39 9.26
N GLU A 36 1.01 3.45 9.01
CA GLU A 36 1.88 3.36 7.83
C GLU A 36 1.67 1.99 7.19
N ILE A 37 1.76 1.89 5.87
CA ILE A 37 1.68 0.61 5.16
C ILE A 37 3.04 0.33 4.55
N ALA A 38 3.63 -0.82 4.85
CA ALA A 38 4.87 -1.31 4.24
C ALA A 38 4.59 -2.60 3.48
N ALA A 39 5.14 -2.74 2.27
CA ALA A 39 5.06 -3.99 1.53
C ALA A 39 6.40 -4.43 0.94
N THR A 40 6.71 -5.72 1.08
CA THR A 40 7.96 -6.30 0.55
C THR A 40 7.94 -6.53 -0.96
N SER A 41 6.78 -6.39 -1.59
CA SER A 41 6.60 -6.51 -3.03
C SER A 41 5.46 -5.62 -3.49
N PRO A 42 5.55 -5.07 -4.71
CA PRO A 42 4.50 -4.24 -5.27
C PRO A 42 3.24 -5.03 -5.59
N PRO A 43 2.07 -4.41 -5.77
CA PRO A 43 0.87 -5.08 -6.28
C PRO A 43 1.09 -5.64 -7.69
N LYS A 44 0.35 -6.69 -8.08
CA LYS A 44 0.47 -7.32 -9.42
C LYS A 44 -0.40 -6.67 -10.49
N ILE A 45 -1.43 -5.95 -10.08
CA ILE A 45 -2.44 -5.35 -10.97
C ILE A 45 -2.76 -3.93 -10.50
N THR A 46 -3.35 -3.14 -11.39
CA THR A 46 -3.74 -1.74 -11.14
C THR A 46 -5.08 -1.60 -10.42
N PHE A 47 -5.91 -2.65 -10.37
CA PHE A 47 -7.24 -2.63 -9.75
C PHE A 47 -7.19 -2.28 -8.25
N ARG A 48 -8.03 -1.33 -7.82
CA ARG A 48 -8.15 -0.89 -6.42
C ARG A 48 -9.64 -0.74 -6.06
N HIS A 49 -9.99 -1.16 -4.85
CA HIS A 49 -11.31 -0.85 -4.29
C HIS A 49 -11.39 0.61 -3.89
N GLU A 50 -12.56 1.23 -4.06
CA GLU A 50 -12.77 2.67 -3.84
C GLU A 50 -12.43 3.09 -2.40
N ARG A 51 -12.63 2.19 -1.43
CA ARG A 51 -12.32 2.42 -0.01
C ARG A 51 -10.86 2.75 0.28
N LEU A 52 -9.92 2.32 -0.57
CA LEU A 52 -8.49 2.63 -0.39
C LEU A 52 -8.22 4.13 -0.47
N ALA A 53 -9.09 4.90 -1.16
CA ALA A 53 -8.99 6.35 -1.20
C ALA A 53 -9.32 7.02 0.14
N LYS A 54 -10.00 6.30 1.06
CA LYS A 54 -10.34 6.80 2.41
C LYS A 54 -9.19 6.62 3.41
N LEU A 55 -8.23 5.73 3.13
CA LEU A 55 -7.09 5.48 4.03
C LEU A 55 -6.13 6.68 4.03
N ARG A 56 -5.77 7.16 5.22
CA ARG A 56 -4.76 8.22 5.39
C ARG A 56 -3.34 7.65 5.37
N ALA A 57 -3.17 6.39 5.76
CA ALA A 57 -1.89 5.70 5.79
C ALA A 57 -1.13 5.83 4.48
N GLU A 58 0.18 6.10 4.57
CA GLU A 58 1.06 6.14 3.41
C GLU A 58 1.57 4.73 3.08
N MET A 59 1.62 4.39 1.79
CA MET A 59 2.15 3.11 1.32
C MET A 59 3.62 3.24 0.92
N HIS A 60 4.45 2.40 1.51
CA HIS A 60 5.89 2.32 1.30
C HIS A 60 6.26 0.95 0.76
N LEU A 61 6.92 0.90 -0.39
CA LEU A 61 7.49 -0.33 -0.92
C LEU A 61 8.94 -0.48 -0.48
N LEU A 62 9.44 -1.72 -0.47
CA LEU A 62 10.88 -1.94 -0.46
C LEU A 62 11.52 -1.17 -1.64
N PRO A 63 12.69 -0.55 -1.42
CA PRO A 63 13.40 0.10 -2.50
C PRO A 63 13.88 -0.94 -3.53
N PRO A 64 14.35 -0.51 -4.71
CA PRO A 64 14.87 -1.42 -5.73
C PRO A 64 15.88 -2.43 -5.16
N PRO A 65 15.95 -3.68 -5.68
CA PRO A 65 16.81 -4.74 -5.10
C PRO A 65 18.28 -4.33 -4.92
N ARG A 66 18.82 -3.52 -5.82
CA ARG A 66 20.19 -2.96 -5.72
C ARG A 66 20.35 -2.01 -4.53
N ILE A 67 19.32 -1.28 -4.15
CA ILE A 67 19.31 -0.43 -2.95
C ILE A 67 19.17 -1.28 -1.69
N VAL A 68 18.32 -2.33 -1.71
CA VAL A 68 18.27 -3.32 -0.63
C VAL A 68 19.65 -3.94 -0.39
N ARG A 69 20.38 -4.28 -1.47
CA ARG A 69 21.77 -4.74 -1.40
C ARG A 69 22.73 -3.66 -0.86
N ALA A 70 22.51 -2.38 -1.17
CA ALA A 70 23.31 -1.29 -0.63
C ALA A 70 23.18 -1.17 0.90
N HIS A 71 21.97 -1.32 1.46
CA HIS A 71 21.76 -1.40 2.91
C HIS A 71 22.55 -2.55 3.54
N ALA A 72 22.53 -3.72 2.90
CA ALA A 72 23.25 -4.91 3.36
C ALA A 72 24.76 -4.69 3.38
N LEU A 73 25.34 -4.25 2.25
CA LEU A 73 26.78 -3.97 2.14
C LEU A 73 27.25 -2.91 3.14
N ARG A 74 26.40 -1.91 3.43
CA ARG A 74 26.68 -0.91 4.46
C ARG A 74 26.77 -1.56 5.85
N ALA A 75 25.83 -2.44 6.20
CA ALA A 75 25.85 -3.16 7.47
C ALA A 75 27.06 -4.10 7.57
N GLU A 76 27.38 -4.84 6.49
CA GLU A 76 28.55 -5.74 6.43
C GLU A 76 29.85 -4.98 6.71
N ARG A 77 30.02 -3.79 6.12
CA ARG A 77 31.19 -2.93 6.34
C ARG A 77 31.30 -2.37 7.74
N ALA A 78 30.16 -2.11 8.36
CA ALA A 78 30.11 -1.65 9.73
C ALA A 78 30.27 -2.80 10.75
N GLY A 79 30.43 -4.06 10.29
CA GLY A 79 30.42 -5.23 11.16
C GLY A 79 29.06 -5.46 11.84
N ALA A 80 28.00 -4.86 11.29
CA ALA A 80 26.65 -4.86 11.86
C ALA A 80 25.67 -5.76 11.08
N PHE A 81 26.15 -6.50 10.07
CA PHE A 81 25.32 -7.49 9.40
C PHE A 81 25.10 -8.70 10.33
N PRO A 82 23.86 -9.21 10.46
CA PRO A 82 23.52 -10.19 11.48
C PRO A 82 23.83 -11.63 11.04
N ASP A 83 25.09 -11.93 10.69
CA ASP A 83 25.48 -13.25 10.14
C ASP A 83 25.15 -14.41 11.10
N ALA A 84 25.29 -14.22 12.41
CA ALA A 84 24.94 -15.24 13.41
C ALA A 84 23.44 -15.57 13.41
N LEU A 85 22.57 -14.55 13.31
CA LEU A 85 21.12 -14.74 13.21
C LEU A 85 20.73 -15.45 11.92
N VAL A 86 21.37 -15.08 10.80
CA VAL A 86 21.15 -15.73 9.50
C VAL A 86 21.54 -17.21 9.59
N ALA A 87 22.71 -17.52 10.14
CA ALA A 87 23.18 -18.90 10.29
C ALA A 87 22.28 -19.72 11.23
N GLU A 88 21.86 -19.15 12.37
CA GLU A 88 20.91 -19.82 13.29
C GLU A 88 19.59 -20.13 12.58
N TYR A 89 19.04 -19.15 11.87
CA TYR A 89 17.76 -19.27 11.19
C TYR A 89 17.79 -20.30 10.05
N ASP A 90 18.80 -20.24 9.19
CA ASP A 90 18.96 -21.18 8.08
C ASP A 90 19.33 -22.60 8.57
N ALA A 91 20.05 -22.73 9.70
CA ALA A 91 20.29 -24.03 10.33
C ALA A 91 19.00 -24.65 10.91
N ARG A 92 18.11 -23.84 11.47
CA ARG A 92 16.84 -24.31 12.06
C ARG A 92 15.79 -24.65 11.01
N TYR A 93 15.68 -23.85 9.96
CA TYR A 93 14.58 -23.95 8.97
C TYR A 93 15.00 -24.41 7.58
N GLY A 94 16.30 -24.68 7.40
CA GLY A 94 16.88 -25.15 6.15
C GLY A 94 17.47 -24.02 5.29
N PRO A 95 18.34 -24.36 4.32
CA PRO A 95 19.08 -23.39 3.50
C PRO A 95 18.16 -22.53 2.60
N ASP A 96 16.98 -23.04 2.25
CA ASP A 96 15.98 -22.32 1.44
C ASP A 96 15.08 -21.38 2.27
N ALA A 97 15.27 -21.33 3.60
CA ALA A 97 14.49 -20.46 4.48
C ALA A 97 14.77 -18.96 4.23
N GLY A 98 15.91 -18.65 3.61
CA GLY A 98 16.21 -17.33 3.07
C GLY A 98 16.58 -16.29 4.13
N GLY A 99 17.23 -16.69 5.24
CA GLY A 99 17.60 -15.80 6.35
C GLY A 99 18.37 -14.56 5.88
N ARG A 100 19.30 -14.71 4.93
CA ARG A 100 20.03 -13.57 4.36
C ARG A 100 19.11 -12.58 3.63
N THR A 101 18.09 -13.06 2.93
CA THR A 101 17.11 -12.21 2.25
C THR A 101 16.25 -11.45 3.27
N LEU A 102 15.82 -12.12 4.33
CA LEU A 102 15.06 -11.50 5.43
C LEU A 102 15.87 -10.40 6.13
N ALA A 103 17.14 -10.66 6.44
CA ALA A 103 18.05 -9.68 7.02
C ALA A 103 18.23 -8.45 6.14
N ARG A 104 18.42 -8.65 4.82
CA ARG A 104 18.56 -7.56 3.85
C ARG A 104 17.31 -6.68 3.80
N GLN A 105 16.12 -7.30 3.77
CA GLN A 105 14.86 -6.55 3.73
C GLN A 105 14.60 -5.80 5.04
N ALA A 106 14.89 -6.41 6.19
CA ALA A 106 14.78 -5.74 7.49
C ALA A 106 15.73 -4.53 7.59
N LEU A 107 17.00 -4.68 7.18
CA LEU A 107 17.98 -3.58 7.13
C LEU A 107 17.58 -2.45 6.17
N ALA A 108 16.86 -2.77 5.09
CA ALA A 108 16.33 -1.78 4.15
C ALA A 108 15.10 -1.04 4.70
N LEU A 109 14.22 -1.72 5.42
CA LEU A 109 12.99 -1.12 5.97
C LEU A 109 13.24 -0.30 7.24
N ALA A 110 14.12 -0.78 8.13
CA ALA A 110 14.31 -0.21 9.48
C ALA A 110 14.55 1.31 9.48
N PRO A 111 15.49 1.88 8.68
CA PRO A 111 15.74 3.32 8.71
C PRO A 111 14.52 4.18 8.34
N GLY A 112 13.70 3.72 7.40
CA GLY A 112 12.47 4.42 7.03
C GLY A 112 11.42 4.38 8.15
N LEU A 113 11.26 3.22 8.80
CA LEU A 113 10.35 3.07 9.94
C LEU A 113 10.80 3.94 11.13
N GLU A 114 12.10 4.00 11.41
CA GLU A 114 12.67 4.86 12.46
C GLU A 114 12.44 6.34 12.18
N ARG A 115 12.70 6.81 10.93
CA ARG A 115 12.49 8.22 10.55
C ARG A 115 11.03 8.65 10.69
N ARG A 116 10.09 7.72 10.48
CA ARG A 116 8.65 7.95 10.62
C ARG A 116 8.15 7.82 12.06
N GLY A 117 9.00 7.41 13.00
CA GLY A 117 8.60 7.23 14.40
C GLY A 117 7.63 6.06 14.60
N VAL A 118 7.74 5.01 13.77
CA VAL A 118 6.96 3.78 13.94
C VAL A 118 7.36 3.13 15.27
N ALA A 119 6.38 2.86 16.11
CA ALA A 119 6.59 2.24 17.42
C ALA A 119 6.34 0.72 17.40
N HIS A 120 5.55 0.22 16.45
CA HIS A 120 5.17 -1.20 16.35
C HIS A 120 4.98 -1.62 14.90
N VAL A 121 5.33 -2.86 14.58
CA VAL A 121 5.10 -3.46 13.25
C VAL A 121 4.03 -4.54 13.34
N HIS A 122 2.97 -4.45 12.55
CA HIS A 122 1.93 -5.46 12.48
C HIS A 122 2.02 -6.22 11.16
N ALA A 123 2.46 -7.48 11.19
CA ALA A 123 2.41 -8.33 10.01
C ALA A 123 0.99 -8.90 9.85
N HIS A 124 0.31 -8.48 8.80
CA HIS A 124 -0.95 -9.11 8.43
C HIS A 124 -0.59 -10.38 7.63
N PHE A 125 -1.05 -11.55 8.06
CA PHE A 125 -0.65 -12.91 7.66
C PHE A 125 0.67 -13.43 8.28
N ALA A 126 0.65 -14.69 8.71
CA ALA A 126 1.82 -15.50 9.08
C ALA A 126 2.64 -15.91 7.83
N SER A 127 3.09 -14.90 7.09
CA SER A 127 3.69 -15.02 5.77
C SER A 127 5.14 -14.55 5.76
N HIS A 128 5.72 -14.36 4.56
CA HIS A 128 7.01 -13.68 4.38
C HIS A 128 7.12 -12.35 5.14
N ALA A 129 6.01 -11.59 5.25
CA ALA A 129 5.99 -10.36 6.06
C ALA A 129 6.25 -10.60 7.55
N ALA A 130 5.68 -11.66 8.13
CA ALA A 130 5.92 -12.01 9.53
C ALA A 130 7.38 -12.42 9.77
N LYS A 131 8.00 -13.11 8.80
CA LYS A 131 9.43 -13.44 8.83
C LYS A 131 10.31 -12.18 8.78
N VAL A 132 9.95 -11.20 7.94
CA VAL A 132 10.64 -9.89 7.91
C VAL A 132 10.44 -9.12 9.22
N ALA A 133 9.25 -9.17 9.81
CA ALA A 133 8.95 -8.55 11.11
C ALA A 133 9.80 -9.16 12.25
N LEU A 134 9.98 -10.48 12.25
CA LEU A 134 10.91 -11.17 13.16
C LEU A 134 12.34 -10.62 13.02
N PHE A 135 12.85 -10.48 11.80
CA PHE A 135 14.19 -9.91 11.57
C PHE A 135 14.25 -8.42 11.94
N LEU A 136 13.20 -7.63 11.70
CA LEU A 136 13.12 -6.24 12.16
C LEU A 136 13.20 -6.14 13.69
N LYS A 137 12.57 -7.07 14.41
CA LYS A 137 12.69 -7.15 15.88
C LYS A 137 14.12 -7.48 16.30
N ARG A 138 14.71 -8.53 15.73
CA ARG A 138 16.03 -9.04 16.13
C ARG A 138 17.18 -8.09 15.74
N ILE A 139 17.06 -7.36 14.63
CA ILE A 139 18.10 -6.46 14.12
C ILE A 139 17.93 -5.03 14.64
N ALA A 140 16.71 -4.52 14.65
CA ALA A 140 16.42 -3.10 14.88
C ALA A 140 15.50 -2.85 16.09
N GLY A 141 15.08 -3.88 16.83
CA GLY A 141 14.32 -3.74 18.07
C GLY A 141 12.87 -3.31 17.88
N PHE A 142 12.29 -3.42 16.68
CA PHE A 142 10.87 -3.14 16.47
C PHE A 142 10.01 -4.27 17.07
N PRO A 143 9.15 -4.01 18.07
CA PRO A 143 8.18 -5.01 18.48
C PRO A 143 7.22 -5.31 17.32
N PHE A 144 6.73 -6.54 17.25
CA PHE A 144 5.81 -6.93 16.21
C PHE A 144 4.66 -7.80 16.70
N SER A 145 3.61 -7.88 15.91
CA SER A 145 2.46 -8.77 16.09
C SER A 145 2.06 -9.38 14.76
N VAL A 146 1.30 -10.47 14.79
CA VAL A 146 0.82 -11.16 13.58
C VAL A 146 -0.68 -11.37 13.64
N THR A 147 -1.41 -11.10 12.56
CA THR A 147 -2.76 -11.65 12.36
C THR A 147 -2.67 -12.86 11.45
N ALA A 148 -3.06 -14.04 11.95
CA ALA A 148 -3.06 -15.30 11.21
C ALA A 148 -4.50 -15.64 10.78
N HIS A 149 -4.68 -15.95 9.49
CA HIS A 149 -6.03 -16.06 8.90
C HIS A 149 -6.48 -17.51 8.70
N ALA A 150 -5.70 -18.31 7.99
CA ALA A 150 -6.00 -19.70 7.68
C ALA A 150 -4.82 -20.32 6.93
N GLN A 151 -4.89 -20.27 5.60
CA GLN A 151 -3.94 -20.85 4.66
C GLN A 151 -2.49 -20.44 4.97
N ASP A 152 -2.28 -19.20 5.41
CA ASP A 152 -0.97 -18.66 5.76
C ASP A 152 -0.25 -19.50 6.82
N PHE A 153 -0.88 -19.74 7.96
CA PHE A 153 -0.25 -20.50 9.05
C PHE A 153 -0.49 -22.01 8.94
N MET A 154 -1.55 -22.45 8.27
CA MET A 154 -1.92 -23.87 8.16
C MET A 154 -1.15 -24.60 7.06
N VAL A 155 -0.79 -23.89 5.98
CA VAL A 155 -0.22 -24.50 4.77
C VAL A 155 0.99 -23.72 4.27
N ASP A 156 0.83 -22.43 3.96
CA ASP A 156 1.85 -21.66 3.23
C ASP A 156 3.14 -21.47 4.03
N LEU A 157 3.08 -21.39 5.37
CA LEU A 157 4.26 -21.25 6.21
C LEU A 157 5.13 -22.51 6.20
N GLY A 158 4.52 -23.69 6.06
CA GLY A 158 5.19 -24.98 5.91
C GLY A 158 6.02 -25.46 7.10
N SER A 159 5.96 -24.80 8.26
CA SER A 159 6.76 -25.15 9.44
C SER A 159 6.07 -24.71 10.74
N ASP A 160 5.68 -25.70 11.56
CA ASP A 160 5.14 -25.47 12.90
C ASP A 160 6.19 -24.87 13.85
N ASP A 161 7.47 -25.25 13.71
CA ASP A 161 8.55 -24.67 14.51
C ASP A 161 8.77 -23.19 14.19
N LEU A 162 8.58 -22.79 12.92
CA LEU A 162 8.61 -21.39 12.55
C LEU A 162 7.39 -20.65 13.08
N LEU A 163 6.21 -21.27 13.05
CA LEU A 163 5.00 -20.70 13.65
C LEU A 163 5.17 -20.48 15.15
N ARG A 164 5.77 -21.45 15.87
CA ARG A 164 6.11 -21.34 17.29
C ARG A 164 7.09 -20.22 17.56
N GLU A 165 8.15 -20.08 16.75
CA GLU A 165 9.09 -18.95 16.91
C GLU A 165 8.39 -17.60 16.67
N LEU A 166 7.59 -17.49 15.60
CA LEU A 166 6.83 -16.26 15.32
C LEU A 166 5.88 -15.91 16.47
N ALA A 167 5.15 -16.88 17.02
CA ALA A 167 4.24 -16.66 18.15
C ALA A 167 4.98 -16.29 19.44
N ARG A 168 6.11 -16.95 19.72
CA ARG A 168 6.96 -16.69 20.88
C ARG A 168 7.52 -15.27 20.85
N GLU A 169 7.99 -14.85 19.68
CA GLU A 169 8.63 -13.55 19.46
C GLU A 169 7.63 -12.41 19.25
N ALA A 170 6.41 -12.67 18.81
CA ALA A 170 5.37 -11.66 18.71
C ALA A 170 4.95 -11.15 20.11
N GLU A 171 4.58 -9.87 20.16
CA GLU A 171 3.95 -9.26 21.34
C GLU A 171 2.54 -9.82 21.55
N PHE A 172 1.84 -10.10 20.45
CA PHE A 172 0.58 -10.81 20.42
C PHE A 172 0.33 -11.40 19.03
N VAL A 173 -0.47 -12.46 18.99
CA VAL A 173 -0.94 -13.09 17.76
C VAL A 173 -2.46 -13.00 17.72
N VAL A 174 -3.00 -12.47 16.64
CA VAL A 174 -4.44 -12.40 16.39
C VAL A 174 -4.86 -13.64 15.60
N ALA A 175 -5.82 -14.36 16.15
CA ALA A 175 -6.61 -15.35 15.46
C ALA A 175 -7.94 -14.73 15.04
N VAL A 176 -8.37 -14.99 13.81
CA VAL A 176 -9.59 -14.36 13.27
C VAL A 176 -10.88 -15.00 13.74
N SER A 177 -10.82 -16.13 14.44
CA SER A 177 -11.98 -16.86 14.95
C SER A 177 -11.62 -17.64 16.22
N ASP A 178 -12.61 -18.14 16.97
CA ASP A 178 -12.33 -19.00 18.13
C ASP A 178 -11.72 -20.34 17.66
N TRP A 179 -12.19 -20.88 16.53
CA TRP A 179 -11.59 -22.07 15.91
C TRP A 179 -10.10 -21.91 15.58
N SER A 180 -9.72 -20.80 14.93
CA SER A 180 -8.31 -20.53 14.60
C SER A 180 -7.48 -20.24 15.84
N ARG A 181 -8.07 -19.63 16.88
CA ARG A 181 -7.40 -19.40 18.16
C ARG A 181 -7.03 -20.74 18.81
N GLU A 182 -7.97 -21.68 18.86
CA GLU A 182 -7.74 -23.01 19.43
C GLU A 182 -6.67 -23.78 18.66
N ARG A 183 -6.73 -23.74 17.32
CA ARG A 183 -5.71 -24.37 16.47
C ARG A 183 -4.32 -23.77 16.70
N LEU A 184 -4.21 -22.43 16.72
CA LEU A 184 -2.94 -21.75 16.97
C LEU A 184 -2.39 -22.06 18.38
N ARG A 185 -3.26 -22.12 19.39
CA ARG A 185 -2.87 -22.49 20.77
C ARG A 185 -2.39 -23.94 20.86
N ALA A 186 -3.03 -24.85 20.14
CA ALA A 186 -2.59 -26.25 20.07
C ALA A 186 -1.20 -26.38 19.44
N THR A 187 -0.91 -25.63 18.37
CA THR A 187 0.41 -25.64 17.73
C THR A 187 1.47 -24.88 18.54
N CYS A 188 1.08 -23.80 19.23
CA CYS A 188 1.95 -22.87 19.96
C CYS A 188 1.58 -22.76 21.46
N PRO A 189 1.65 -23.86 22.23
CA PRO A 189 1.17 -23.88 23.61
C PRO A 189 1.92 -22.91 24.54
N GLU A 190 3.23 -22.73 24.33
CA GLU A 190 4.07 -21.79 25.10
C GLU A 190 3.69 -20.32 24.89
N SER A 191 2.91 -20.01 23.86
CA SER A 191 2.48 -18.66 23.52
C SER A 191 0.96 -18.48 23.64
N ALA A 192 0.26 -19.44 24.25
CA ALA A 192 -1.21 -19.46 24.28
C ALA A 192 -1.85 -18.19 24.86
N ASP A 193 -1.21 -17.59 25.87
CA ASP A 193 -1.66 -16.35 26.53
C ASP A 193 -1.61 -15.11 25.62
N LYS A 194 -0.72 -15.14 24.62
CA LYS A 194 -0.56 -14.06 23.64
C LYS A 194 -1.44 -14.23 22.40
N ILE A 195 -2.04 -15.41 22.23
CA ILE A 195 -2.93 -15.71 21.10
C ILE A 195 -4.35 -15.30 21.49
N VAL A 196 -4.84 -14.26 20.81
CA VAL A 196 -6.11 -13.60 21.10
C VAL A 196 -7.03 -13.67 19.90
N ARG A 197 -8.34 -13.74 20.13
CA ARG A 197 -9.32 -13.66 19.05
C ARG A 197 -9.65 -12.19 18.76
N VAL A 198 -9.53 -11.79 17.51
CA VAL A 198 -10.14 -10.56 16.97
C VAL A 198 -10.78 -10.92 15.64
N TYR A 199 -12.10 -10.81 15.53
CA TYR A 199 -12.80 -11.14 14.29
C TYR A 199 -12.44 -10.14 13.19
N ASN A 200 -12.30 -10.64 11.96
CA ASN A 200 -12.34 -9.76 10.78
C ASN A 200 -13.71 -9.08 10.75
N GLY A 201 -13.73 -7.76 10.90
CA GLY A 201 -14.98 -7.00 10.91
C GLY A 201 -15.31 -6.41 9.54
N VAL A 202 -16.59 -6.25 9.26
CA VAL A 202 -17.10 -5.45 8.13
C VAL A 202 -17.77 -4.19 8.67
N ASP A 203 -17.78 -3.10 7.92
CA ASP A 203 -18.57 -1.91 8.29
C ASP A 203 -19.99 -2.05 7.72
N PRO A 204 -21.02 -2.27 8.56
CA PRO A 204 -22.39 -2.41 8.07
C PRO A 204 -22.89 -1.16 7.33
N ALA A 205 -22.37 0.04 7.64
CA ALA A 205 -22.76 1.27 6.99
C ALA A 205 -22.35 1.33 5.51
N GLU A 206 -21.39 0.50 5.07
CA GLU A 206 -21.03 0.38 3.66
C GLU A 206 -22.03 -0.45 2.84
N PHE A 207 -23.01 -1.10 3.50
CA PHE A 207 -24.01 -1.97 2.90
C PHE A 207 -25.41 -1.42 3.19
N PRO A 208 -26.12 -0.90 2.17
CA PRO A 208 -27.46 -0.36 2.39
C PRO A 208 -28.43 -1.46 2.84
N GLU A 209 -29.47 -1.07 3.55
CA GLU A 209 -30.57 -1.98 3.87
C GLU A 209 -31.27 -2.46 2.59
N ARG A 210 -31.66 -3.73 2.62
CA ARG A 210 -32.34 -4.37 1.49
C ARG A 210 -33.77 -3.88 1.41
N ALA A 211 -34.10 -3.20 0.31
CA ALA A 211 -35.49 -2.93 -0.04
C ALA A 211 -36.23 -4.24 -0.34
N PRO A 212 -37.54 -4.34 -0.06
CA PRO A 212 -38.34 -5.51 -0.43
C PRO A 212 -38.22 -5.80 -1.94
N LEU A 213 -37.73 -6.98 -2.29
CA LEU A 213 -37.63 -7.39 -3.70
C LEU A 213 -38.98 -7.87 -4.24
N ALA A 214 -39.32 -7.45 -5.47
CA ALA A 214 -40.50 -7.94 -6.18
C ALA A 214 -40.46 -9.47 -6.34
N ALA A 215 -41.63 -10.11 -6.42
CA ALA A 215 -41.77 -11.55 -6.67
C ALA A 215 -41.02 -11.96 -7.93
N SER A 216 -39.94 -12.73 -7.78
CA SER A 216 -39.28 -13.41 -8.89
C SER A 216 -39.80 -14.84 -8.98
N ALA A 217 -40.15 -15.28 -10.19
CA ALA A 217 -40.47 -16.68 -10.46
C ALA A 217 -39.26 -17.62 -10.26
N ARG A 218 -38.04 -17.07 -10.19
CA ARG A 218 -36.79 -17.79 -9.94
C ARG A 218 -36.03 -17.12 -8.80
N PRO A 219 -35.96 -17.73 -7.61
CA PRO A 219 -35.08 -17.27 -6.54
C PRO A 219 -33.63 -17.14 -6.99
N ARG A 220 -32.96 -16.09 -6.53
CA ARG A 220 -31.59 -15.74 -6.90
C ARG A 220 -30.60 -16.12 -5.81
N ILE A 221 -29.61 -16.95 -6.16
CA ILE A 221 -28.53 -17.41 -5.30
C ILE A 221 -27.27 -16.64 -5.69
N ALA A 222 -26.68 -15.90 -4.76
CA ALA A 222 -25.37 -15.29 -4.97
C ALA A 222 -24.27 -16.10 -4.29
N SER A 223 -23.12 -16.18 -4.94
CA SER A 223 -21.89 -16.69 -4.35
C SER A 223 -20.72 -15.84 -4.84
N VAL A 224 -19.74 -15.57 -3.97
CA VAL A 224 -18.65 -14.64 -4.28
C VAL A 224 -17.35 -15.15 -3.66
N GLY A 225 -16.28 -15.22 -4.45
CA GLY A 225 -14.96 -15.63 -3.96
C GLY A 225 -13.98 -16.03 -5.07
N ARG A 226 -12.70 -16.22 -4.71
CA ARG A 226 -11.68 -16.72 -5.65
C ARG A 226 -12.07 -18.09 -6.20
N LEU A 227 -12.01 -18.32 -7.50
CA LEU A 227 -12.32 -19.63 -8.11
C LEU A 227 -11.16 -20.61 -7.85
N ILE A 228 -11.14 -21.18 -6.65
CA ILE A 228 -10.18 -22.17 -6.14
C ILE A 228 -10.94 -23.29 -5.43
N GLU A 229 -10.28 -24.43 -5.26
CA GLU A 229 -10.87 -25.66 -4.72
C GLU A 229 -11.67 -25.47 -3.44
N PHE A 230 -11.02 -24.93 -2.40
CA PHE A 230 -11.60 -24.86 -1.06
C PHE A 230 -12.76 -23.86 -0.90
N LYS A 231 -13.09 -23.07 -1.94
CA LYS A 231 -14.35 -22.31 -1.96
C LYS A 231 -15.56 -23.19 -2.27
N GLY A 232 -15.33 -24.41 -2.76
CA GLY A 232 -16.34 -25.43 -2.97
C GLY A 232 -17.43 -25.07 -3.97
N PHE A 233 -17.18 -24.14 -4.91
CA PHE A 233 -18.16 -23.79 -5.94
C PHE A 233 -18.64 -24.98 -6.76
N HIS A 234 -17.81 -26.01 -6.89
CA HIS A 234 -18.17 -27.25 -7.56
C HIS A 234 -19.27 -28.03 -6.79
N HIS A 235 -19.26 -28.01 -5.45
CA HIS A 235 -20.34 -28.55 -4.62
C HIS A 235 -21.61 -27.68 -4.66
N LEU A 236 -21.46 -26.36 -4.76
CA LEU A 236 -22.61 -25.47 -5.00
C LEU A 236 -23.28 -25.77 -6.35
N ILE A 237 -22.50 -25.99 -7.41
CA ILE A 237 -23.01 -26.40 -8.73
C ILE A 237 -23.74 -27.76 -8.63
N ASP A 238 -23.19 -28.72 -7.88
CA ASP A 238 -23.87 -30.01 -7.67
C ASP A 238 -25.20 -29.86 -6.91
N ALA A 239 -25.24 -29.00 -5.89
CA ALA A 239 -26.46 -28.70 -5.15
C ALA A 239 -27.51 -28.05 -6.06
N CYS A 240 -27.10 -27.14 -6.95
CA CYS A 240 -27.95 -26.59 -8.00
C CYS A 240 -28.51 -27.69 -8.93
N ALA A 241 -27.70 -28.71 -9.28
CA ALA A 241 -28.18 -29.85 -10.06
C ALA A 241 -29.23 -30.68 -9.30
N VAL A 242 -29.06 -30.87 -7.98
CA VAL A 242 -30.06 -31.52 -7.11
C VAL A 242 -31.36 -30.72 -7.09
N LEU A 243 -31.29 -29.40 -6.89
CA LEU A 243 -32.48 -28.51 -6.93
C LEU A 243 -33.23 -28.62 -8.25
N ARG A 244 -32.51 -28.62 -9.38
CA ARG A 244 -33.14 -28.76 -10.70
C ARG A 244 -33.82 -30.12 -10.87
N ARG A 245 -33.20 -31.22 -10.41
CA ARG A 245 -33.82 -32.56 -10.42
C ARG A 245 -35.09 -32.62 -9.56
N ARG A 246 -35.17 -31.83 -8.50
CA ARG A 246 -36.39 -31.66 -7.67
C ARG A 246 -37.44 -30.74 -8.29
N GLY A 247 -37.22 -30.24 -9.51
CA GLY A 247 -38.16 -29.35 -10.19
C GLY A 247 -38.18 -27.93 -9.63
N ARG A 248 -37.15 -27.51 -8.89
CA ARG A 248 -37.05 -26.14 -8.36
C ARG A 248 -36.43 -25.21 -9.40
N ALA A 249 -37.09 -24.09 -9.67
CA ALA A 249 -36.52 -23.03 -10.48
C ALA A 249 -35.60 -22.14 -9.63
N PHE A 250 -34.46 -21.70 -10.19
CA PHE A 250 -33.52 -20.78 -9.55
C PHE A 250 -32.66 -20.07 -10.60
N ALA A 251 -31.92 -19.05 -10.16
CA ALA A 251 -30.78 -18.48 -10.87
C ALA A 251 -29.61 -18.35 -9.89
N CYS A 252 -28.42 -18.84 -10.25
CA CYS A 252 -27.23 -18.77 -9.42
C CYS A 252 -26.14 -17.97 -10.12
N THR A 253 -25.61 -16.96 -9.45
CA THR A 253 -24.50 -16.14 -9.95
C THR A 253 -23.30 -16.30 -9.03
N ILE A 254 -22.19 -16.77 -9.61
CA ILE A 254 -20.90 -16.94 -8.92
C ILE A 254 -19.94 -15.85 -9.43
N VAL A 255 -19.54 -14.95 -8.53
CA VAL A 255 -18.62 -13.85 -8.83
C VAL A 255 -17.21 -14.19 -8.37
N GLY A 256 -16.25 -14.00 -9.25
CA GLY A 256 -14.83 -14.18 -8.95
C GLY A 256 -14.04 -14.70 -10.12
N GLU A 257 -12.72 -14.77 -9.94
CA GLU A 257 -11.78 -15.34 -10.90
C GLU A 257 -10.83 -16.29 -10.18
N GLY A 258 -10.22 -17.20 -10.95
CA GLY A 258 -9.23 -18.12 -10.42
C GLY A 258 -8.98 -19.34 -11.31
N PRO A 259 -7.98 -20.15 -10.95
CA PRO A 259 -7.52 -21.29 -11.76
C PRO A 259 -8.60 -22.37 -11.96
N TRP A 260 -9.68 -22.38 -11.18
CA TRP A 260 -10.77 -23.36 -11.34
C TRP A 260 -11.84 -22.96 -12.34
N ARG A 261 -11.75 -21.79 -12.99
CA ARG A 261 -12.79 -21.30 -13.93
C ARG A 261 -13.20 -22.36 -14.96
N GLU A 262 -12.26 -22.87 -15.75
CA GLU A 262 -12.55 -23.84 -16.82
C GLU A 262 -13.19 -25.12 -16.28
N ARG A 263 -12.72 -25.60 -15.11
CA ARG A 263 -13.27 -26.79 -14.44
C ARG A 263 -14.72 -26.56 -13.98
N LEU A 264 -15.03 -25.37 -13.48
CA LEU A 264 -16.40 -25.02 -13.07
C LEU A 264 -17.33 -24.87 -14.27
N GLU A 265 -16.86 -24.27 -15.38
CA GLU A 265 -17.61 -24.15 -16.63
C GLU A 265 -17.92 -25.52 -17.24
N ALA A 266 -16.94 -26.44 -17.25
CA ALA A 266 -17.16 -27.83 -17.67
C ALA A 266 -18.24 -28.50 -16.81
N ARG A 267 -18.16 -28.36 -15.48
CA ARG A 267 -19.13 -28.96 -14.55
C ARG A 267 -20.54 -28.40 -14.73
N ILE A 268 -20.68 -27.09 -15.00
CA ILE A 268 -21.99 -26.48 -15.32
C ILE A 268 -22.60 -27.14 -16.56
N ARG A 269 -21.80 -27.32 -17.62
CA ARG A 269 -22.26 -27.98 -18.87
C ARG A 269 -22.59 -29.46 -18.68
N GLU A 270 -21.73 -30.21 -17.99
CA GLU A 270 -21.97 -31.63 -17.68
C GLU A 270 -23.26 -31.83 -16.89
N GLN A 271 -23.56 -30.91 -15.98
CA GLN A 271 -24.80 -30.91 -15.22
C GLN A 271 -25.95 -30.28 -16.01
N GLY A 272 -25.80 -29.79 -17.25
CA GLY A 272 -26.86 -29.16 -18.06
C GLY A 272 -27.41 -27.85 -17.48
N LEU A 273 -26.62 -27.18 -16.63
CA LEU A 273 -27.03 -26.00 -15.85
C LEU A 273 -26.80 -24.68 -16.60
N GLU A 274 -26.48 -24.74 -17.90
CA GLU A 274 -26.38 -23.55 -18.74
C GLU A 274 -27.69 -22.74 -18.70
N GLY A 275 -27.60 -21.46 -18.34
CA GLY A 275 -28.76 -20.57 -18.17
C GLY A 275 -29.40 -20.58 -16.77
N ALA A 276 -28.97 -21.49 -15.88
CA ALA A 276 -29.33 -21.47 -14.46
C ALA A 276 -28.17 -21.08 -13.54
N VAL A 277 -26.92 -21.35 -13.95
CA VAL A 277 -25.70 -20.97 -13.22
C VAL A 277 -24.78 -20.15 -14.12
N GLU A 278 -24.29 -19.01 -13.62
CA GLU A 278 -23.39 -18.09 -14.33
C GLU A 278 -22.11 -17.82 -13.53
N LEU A 279 -20.95 -17.85 -14.21
CA LEU A 279 -19.67 -17.37 -13.67
C LEU A 279 -19.38 -15.94 -14.15
N ALA A 280 -19.72 -14.94 -13.34
CA ALA A 280 -19.69 -13.53 -13.73
C ALA A 280 -18.27 -12.94 -13.87
N GLY A 281 -17.25 -13.57 -13.29
CA GLY A 281 -15.88 -13.05 -13.28
C GLY A 281 -15.61 -11.99 -12.22
N LEU A 282 -14.49 -11.28 -12.32
CA LEU A 282 -14.10 -10.27 -11.33
C LEU A 282 -15.04 -9.05 -11.40
N ARG A 283 -15.47 -8.56 -10.24
CA ARG A 283 -16.38 -7.42 -10.09
C ARG A 283 -15.87 -6.46 -9.02
N THR A 284 -16.26 -5.18 -9.12
CA THR A 284 -15.98 -4.18 -8.08
C THR A 284 -16.79 -4.48 -6.81
N GLN A 285 -16.37 -3.91 -5.68
CA GLN A 285 -17.13 -4.08 -4.42
C GLN A 285 -18.57 -3.57 -4.56
N ASP A 286 -18.80 -2.47 -5.29
CA ASP A 286 -20.13 -1.92 -5.52
C ASP A 286 -21.00 -2.80 -6.43
N GLU A 287 -20.40 -3.49 -7.40
CA GLU A 287 -21.09 -4.51 -8.20
C GLU A 287 -21.47 -5.74 -7.36
N VAL A 288 -20.56 -6.18 -6.47
CA VAL A 288 -20.84 -7.26 -5.51
C VAL A 288 -21.98 -6.87 -4.58
N LYS A 289 -21.96 -5.65 -4.01
CA LYS A 289 -23.06 -5.13 -3.17
C LYS A 289 -24.39 -5.14 -3.91
N ARG A 290 -24.42 -4.66 -5.16
CA ARG A 290 -25.62 -4.67 -6.00
C ARG A 290 -26.14 -6.08 -6.27
N LEU A 291 -25.24 -7.04 -6.54
CA LEU A 291 -25.61 -8.45 -6.69
C LEU A 291 -26.24 -9.00 -5.40
N LEU A 292 -25.61 -8.78 -4.24
CA LEU A 292 -26.10 -9.25 -2.95
C LEU A 292 -27.48 -8.65 -2.64
N LEU A 293 -27.67 -7.34 -2.79
CA LEU A 293 -28.97 -6.68 -2.62
C LEU A 293 -30.05 -7.22 -3.56
N ALA A 294 -29.65 -7.63 -4.76
CA ALA A 294 -30.50 -8.24 -5.76
C ALA A 294 -30.61 -9.77 -5.62
N SER A 295 -30.12 -10.39 -4.55
CA SER A 295 -30.23 -11.84 -4.35
C SER A 295 -31.26 -12.19 -3.29
N ASP A 296 -31.66 -13.46 -3.21
CA ASP A 296 -32.61 -13.98 -2.23
C ASP A 296 -31.92 -14.78 -1.13
N VAL A 297 -30.80 -15.43 -1.45
CA VAL A 297 -29.94 -16.16 -0.52
C VAL A 297 -28.48 -16.04 -0.96
N PHE A 298 -27.56 -15.99 0.01
CA PHE A 298 -26.14 -16.15 -0.25
C PHE A 298 -25.71 -17.58 0.05
N ALA A 299 -24.90 -18.19 -0.83
CA ALA A 299 -24.40 -19.53 -0.65
C ALA A 299 -22.87 -19.60 -0.78
N LEU A 300 -22.19 -20.28 0.14
CA LEU A 300 -20.76 -20.57 0.02
C LEU A 300 -20.45 -21.96 0.58
N ALA A 301 -20.00 -22.87 -0.26
CA ALA A 301 -19.87 -24.29 0.06
C ALA A 301 -18.43 -24.68 0.43
N SER A 302 -17.74 -23.89 1.26
CA SER A 302 -16.31 -24.08 1.52
C SER A 302 -15.97 -25.48 2.03
N ILE A 303 -14.82 -26.00 1.58
CA ILE A 303 -14.30 -27.32 1.94
C ILE A 303 -12.84 -27.19 2.41
N VAL A 304 -12.25 -28.30 2.86
CA VAL A 304 -10.80 -28.43 3.02
C VAL A 304 -10.24 -28.99 1.72
N ASP A 305 -9.23 -28.34 1.13
CA ASP A 305 -8.57 -28.86 -0.06
C ASP A 305 -7.55 -29.97 0.26
N GLU A 306 -6.98 -30.58 -0.79
CA GLU A 306 -6.00 -31.66 -0.66
C GLU A 306 -4.75 -31.27 0.16
N LYS A 307 -4.44 -29.98 0.26
CA LYS A 307 -3.29 -29.45 1.01
C LYS A 307 -3.65 -29.10 2.46
N GLY A 308 -4.90 -29.30 2.87
CA GLY A 308 -5.39 -28.92 4.19
C GLY A 308 -5.77 -27.45 4.32
N ALA A 309 -5.78 -26.66 3.23
CA ALA A 309 -6.22 -25.28 3.27
C ALA A 309 -7.75 -25.21 3.27
N CYS A 310 -8.27 -24.23 4.01
CA CYS A 310 -9.69 -23.94 4.02
C CYS A 310 -9.95 -22.47 4.33
N ASP A 311 -11.20 -22.08 4.19
CA ASP A 311 -11.71 -20.81 4.66
C ASP A 311 -12.05 -20.89 6.16
N VAL A 312 -11.36 -20.11 6.99
CA VAL A 312 -11.64 -20.07 8.43
C VAL A 312 -12.79 -19.13 8.77
N LEU A 313 -12.78 -17.90 8.26
CA LEU A 313 -13.81 -16.90 8.52
C LEU A 313 -14.10 -16.09 7.25
N PRO A 314 -14.90 -16.62 6.30
CA PRO A 314 -15.18 -15.93 5.04
C PRO A 314 -15.86 -14.59 5.26
N THR A 315 -15.15 -13.49 5.03
CA THR A 315 -15.70 -12.14 5.23
C THR A 315 -16.85 -11.86 4.27
N VAL A 316 -16.93 -12.55 3.14
CA VAL A 316 -18.05 -12.44 2.21
C VAL A 316 -19.38 -12.95 2.77
N ILE A 317 -19.35 -13.86 3.76
CA ILE A 317 -20.54 -14.22 4.54
C ILE A 317 -20.99 -13.01 5.38
N LEU A 318 -20.06 -12.27 5.98
CA LEU A 318 -20.35 -11.04 6.72
C LEU A 318 -20.93 -9.95 5.80
N GLU A 319 -20.40 -9.82 4.57
CA GLU A 319 -20.93 -8.91 3.56
C GLU A 319 -22.38 -9.27 3.17
N ALA A 320 -22.68 -10.56 2.99
CA ALA A 320 -24.04 -11.04 2.73
C ALA A 320 -24.98 -10.77 3.92
N MET A 321 -24.53 -11.03 5.15
CA MET A 321 -25.26 -10.69 6.37
C MET A 321 -25.51 -9.18 6.48
N ALA A 322 -24.56 -8.33 6.07
CA ALA A 322 -24.70 -6.88 6.08
C ALA A 322 -25.83 -6.41 5.15
N THR A 323 -26.00 -7.10 4.02
CA THR A 323 -27.11 -6.86 3.08
C THR A 323 -28.43 -7.52 3.50
N GLY A 324 -28.49 -8.17 4.67
CA GLY A 324 -29.70 -8.83 5.15
C GLY A 324 -30.10 -10.05 4.32
N LEU A 325 -29.13 -10.80 3.79
CA LEU A 325 -29.40 -12.09 3.13
C LEU A 325 -29.33 -13.24 4.14
N PRO A 326 -30.24 -14.23 4.05
CA PRO A 326 -30.00 -15.52 4.68
C PRO A 326 -28.76 -16.15 4.06
N VAL A 327 -27.99 -16.86 4.89
CA VAL A 327 -26.75 -17.51 4.47
C VAL A 327 -26.92 -19.02 4.49
N VAL A 328 -26.52 -19.68 3.40
CA VAL A 328 -26.35 -21.13 3.33
C VAL A 328 -24.87 -21.44 3.17
N SER A 329 -24.28 -22.19 4.11
CA SER A 329 -22.85 -22.51 4.05
C SER A 329 -22.53 -23.87 4.64
N THR A 330 -21.27 -24.15 4.94
CA THR A 330 -20.82 -25.44 5.47
C THR A 330 -20.44 -25.35 6.94
N ARG A 331 -20.57 -26.45 7.70
CA ARG A 331 -20.08 -26.57 9.09
C ARG A 331 -18.56 -26.71 9.13
N LEU A 332 -17.85 -25.71 8.61
CA LEU A 332 -16.40 -25.72 8.48
C LEU A 332 -15.74 -24.58 9.26
N ALA A 333 -14.72 -24.92 10.04
CA ALA A 333 -13.87 -23.98 10.76
C ALA A 333 -14.69 -22.93 11.55
N GLY A 334 -14.51 -21.63 11.28
CA GLY A 334 -15.21 -20.53 11.95
C GLY A 334 -16.56 -20.16 11.31
N VAL A 335 -17.03 -20.84 10.26
CA VAL A 335 -18.36 -20.55 9.66
C VAL A 335 -19.51 -20.71 10.66
N PRO A 336 -19.55 -21.71 11.56
CA PRO A 336 -20.57 -21.81 12.61
C PRO A 336 -20.52 -20.67 13.64
N GLU A 337 -19.42 -19.92 13.73
CA GLU A 337 -19.38 -18.71 14.55
C GLU A 337 -20.19 -17.57 13.88
N LEU A 338 -20.19 -17.52 12.54
CA LEU A 338 -20.91 -16.52 11.75
C LEU A 338 -22.40 -16.84 11.63
N VAL A 339 -22.73 -18.07 11.21
CA VAL A 339 -24.09 -18.48 10.85
C VAL A 339 -24.67 -19.36 11.94
N GLU A 340 -25.82 -18.95 12.47
CA GLU A 340 -26.56 -19.73 13.46
C GLU A 340 -27.65 -20.55 12.76
N GLU A 341 -27.53 -21.88 12.84
CA GLU A 341 -28.43 -22.84 12.19
C GLU A 341 -29.90 -22.57 12.55
N GLY A 342 -30.72 -22.34 11.54
CA GLY A 342 -32.15 -22.08 11.69
C GLY A 342 -32.52 -20.67 12.15
N ALA A 343 -31.55 -19.85 12.58
CA ALA A 343 -31.80 -18.49 13.06
C ALA A 343 -31.32 -17.41 12.09
N THR A 344 -30.13 -17.57 11.50
CA THR A 344 -29.58 -16.61 10.50
C THR A 344 -29.30 -17.26 9.15
N GLY A 345 -29.49 -18.58 9.05
CA GLY A 345 -29.10 -19.36 7.89
C GLY A 345 -29.11 -20.86 8.17
N PHE A 346 -28.55 -21.63 7.24
CA PHE A 346 -28.48 -23.09 7.33
C PHE A 346 -27.09 -23.59 6.95
N LEU A 347 -26.64 -24.65 7.62
CA LEU A 347 -25.35 -25.25 7.39
C LEU A 347 -25.48 -26.70 6.89
N ALA A 348 -24.66 -27.06 5.91
CA ALA A 348 -24.48 -28.42 5.43
C ALA A 348 -23.09 -28.97 5.82
N GLU A 349 -22.88 -30.27 5.69
CA GLU A 349 -21.54 -30.82 5.87
C GLU A 349 -20.66 -30.49 4.64
N PRO A 350 -19.36 -30.22 4.82
CA PRO A 350 -18.43 -30.02 3.69
C PRO A 350 -18.47 -31.20 2.72
N GLY A 351 -18.66 -30.89 1.42
CA GLY A 351 -18.74 -31.90 0.37
C GLY A 351 -20.12 -32.54 0.16
N ASP A 352 -21.09 -32.30 1.06
CA ASP A 352 -22.45 -32.81 0.93
C ASP A 352 -23.33 -31.88 0.08
N ALA A 353 -23.33 -32.12 -1.23
CA ALA A 353 -24.15 -31.38 -2.18
C ALA A 353 -25.67 -31.58 -1.95
N ALA A 354 -26.09 -32.74 -1.43
CA ALA A 354 -27.51 -33.01 -1.19
C ALA A 354 -27.99 -32.22 0.04
N GLY A 355 -27.23 -32.27 1.14
CA GLY A 355 -27.50 -31.44 2.32
C GLY A 355 -27.42 -29.94 2.03
N LEU A 356 -26.52 -29.51 1.15
CA LEU A 356 -26.47 -28.12 0.70
C LEU A 356 -27.73 -27.73 -0.09
N ALA A 357 -28.25 -28.62 -0.94
CA ALA A 357 -29.51 -28.40 -1.65
C ALA A 357 -30.70 -28.35 -0.69
N ASP A 358 -30.74 -29.22 0.32
CA ASP A 358 -31.78 -29.20 1.38
C ASP A 358 -31.75 -27.86 2.15
N ALA A 359 -30.55 -27.39 2.50
CA ALA A 359 -30.35 -26.10 3.16
C ALA A 359 -30.81 -24.92 2.28
N LEU A 360 -30.53 -24.95 0.97
CA LEU A 360 -31.03 -23.97 0.01
C LEU A 360 -32.56 -23.99 -0.11
N GLU A 361 -33.20 -25.17 -0.18
CA GLU A 361 -34.67 -25.26 -0.20
C GLU A 361 -35.30 -24.72 1.09
N ARG A 362 -34.69 -24.99 2.25
CA ARG A 362 -35.14 -24.43 3.54
C ARG A 362 -34.99 -22.90 3.57
N ALA A 363 -33.85 -22.37 3.10
CA ALA A 363 -33.59 -20.94 3.02
C ALA A 363 -34.53 -20.21 2.06
N LEU A 364 -35.00 -20.89 1.02
CA LEU A 364 -35.85 -20.36 -0.04
C LEU A 364 -37.32 -20.80 0.08
N ARG A 365 -37.74 -21.31 1.25
CA ARG A 365 -39.08 -21.87 1.48
C ARG A 365 -40.19 -20.87 1.18
N ASP A 366 -40.10 -19.69 1.80
CA ASP A 366 -41.02 -18.58 1.62
C ASP A 366 -40.32 -17.25 1.95
N ARG A 367 -40.91 -16.15 1.48
CA ARG A 367 -40.29 -14.81 1.52
C ARG A 367 -40.15 -14.25 2.92
N ASP A 368 -41.11 -14.54 3.80
CA ASP A 368 -41.11 -14.00 5.15
C ASP A 368 -40.04 -14.71 5.98
N SER A 369 -39.88 -16.03 5.77
CA SER A 369 -38.75 -16.79 6.31
C SER A 369 -37.41 -16.28 5.78
N CYS A 370 -37.24 -16.07 4.46
CA CYS A 370 -36.01 -15.49 3.91
C CYS A 370 -35.64 -14.16 4.57
N ARG A 371 -36.64 -13.28 4.72
CA ARG A 371 -36.47 -11.94 5.28
C ARG A 371 -36.08 -12.01 6.76
N SER A 372 -36.82 -12.79 7.55
CA SER A 372 -36.58 -12.96 8.99
C SER A 372 -35.17 -13.48 9.28
N LEU A 373 -34.73 -14.52 8.54
CA LEU A 373 -33.37 -15.06 8.64
C LEU A 373 -32.30 -14.00 8.29
N GLY A 374 -32.54 -13.22 7.24
CA GLY A 374 -31.64 -12.15 6.79
C GLY A 374 -31.53 -10.99 7.80
N GLU A 375 -32.66 -10.54 8.33
CA GLU A 375 -32.72 -9.50 9.37
C GLU A 375 -32.00 -9.96 10.65
N ALA A 376 -32.23 -11.21 11.08
CA ALA A 376 -31.51 -11.80 12.21
C ALA A 376 -29.99 -11.89 11.94
N GLY A 377 -29.60 -12.26 10.72
CA GLY A 377 -28.20 -12.28 10.28
C GLY A 377 -27.54 -10.90 10.33
N ARG A 378 -28.23 -9.87 9.84
CA ARG A 378 -27.74 -8.48 9.90
C ARG A 378 -27.59 -7.99 11.34
N LYS A 379 -28.58 -8.23 12.19
CA LYS A 379 -28.51 -7.86 13.60
C LYS A 379 -27.32 -8.53 14.29
N ARG A 380 -27.11 -9.83 14.05
CA ARG A 380 -25.95 -10.56 14.56
C ARG A 380 -24.63 -9.96 14.10
N LEU A 381 -24.54 -9.58 12.82
CA LEU A 381 -23.37 -8.87 12.28
C LEU A 381 -23.07 -7.60 13.08
N GLU A 382 -24.06 -6.72 13.22
CA GLU A 382 -23.92 -5.43 13.90
C GLU A 382 -23.50 -5.58 15.37
N GLU A 383 -24.00 -6.63 16.04
CA GLU A 383 -23.70 -6.93 17.44
C GLU A 383 -22.30 -7.51 17.64
N ARG A 384 -21.82 -8.38 16.73
CA ARG A 384 -20.61 -9.20 16.97
C ARG A 384 -19.46 -9.01 15.98
N PHE A 385 -19.75 -8.65 14.74
CA PHE A 385 -18.81 -8.69 13.62
C PHE A 385 -18.66 -7.36 12.89
N ALA A 386 -19.26 -6.29 13.40
CA ALA A 386 -18.98 -4.95 12.91
C ALA A 386 -17.51 -4.58 13.21
N SER A 387 -16.84 -3.93 12.26
CA SER A 387 -15.45 -3.48 12.41
C SER A 387 -15.24 -2.60 13.65
N ALA A 388 -16.23 -1.78 14.00
CA ALA A 388 -16.25 -0.97 15.22
C ALA A 388 -16.24 -1.80 16.54
N ARG A 389 -16.60 -3.09 16.49
CA ARG A 389 -16.53 -4.01 17.63
C ARG A 389 -15.16 -4.67 17.77
N SER A 390 -14.51 -4.99 16.65
CA SER A 390 -13.19 -5.65 16.64
C SER A 390 -12.03 -4.67 16.84
N ALA A 391 -12.10 -3.47 16.24
CA ALA A 391 -10.99 -2.52 16.21
C ALA A 391 -10.50 -2.06 17.61
N PRO A 392 -11.35 -1.82 18.62
CA PRO A 392 -10.88 -1.38 19.94
C PRO A 392 -9.92 -2.36 20.62
N ALA A 393 -10.22 -3.67 20.58
CA ALA A 393 -9.38 -4.69 21.20
C ALA A 393 -7.98 -4.79 20.55
N LEU A 394 -7.90 -4.56 19.24
CA LEU A 394 -6.66 -4.51 18.50
C LEU A 394 -5.90 -3.20 18.75
N HIS A 395 -6.60 -2.07 18.75
CA HIS A 395 -6.06 -0.75 19.07
C HIS A 395 -5.37 -0.73 20.45
N GLU A 396 -6.03 -1.25 21.49
CA GLU A 396 -5.45 -1.34 22.84
C GLU A 396 -4.14 -2.12 22.88
N ARG A 397 -4.04 -3.22 22.10
CA ARG A 397 -2.82 -4.03 22.00
C ARG A 397 -1.70 -3.30 21.29
N PHE A 398 -2.01 -2.57 20.23
CA PHE A 398 -1.03 -1.70 19.60
C PHE A 398 -0.53 -0.62 20.54
N VAL A 399 -1.42 0.02 21.30
CA VAL A 399 -1.03 1.03 22.29
C VAL A 399 -0.16 0.43 23.39
N ALA A 400 -0.55 -0.73 23.94
CA ALA A 400 0.20 -1.42 24.98
C ALA A 400 1.59 -1.88 24.51
N SER A 401 1.69 -2.42 23.28
CA SER A 401 2.96 -2.81 22.67
C SER A 401 3.85 -1.59 22.40
N ALA A 402 3.30 -0.57 21.73
CA ALA A 402 4.01 0.66 21.42
C ALA A 402 4.49 1.38 22.69
N ALA A 403 3.77 1.25 23.81
CA ALA A 403 4.15 1.83 25.09
C ALA A 403 5.49 1.29 25.62
N ARG A 404 5.82 0.03 25.30
CA ARG A 404 7.08 -0.66 25.67
C ARG A 404 8.17 -0.55 24.61
N SER A 405 7.87 0.05 23.46
CA SER A 405 8.79 0.10 22.32
C SER A 405 9.99 1.02 22.60
N PRO A 406 11.23 0.60 22.29
CA PRO A 406 12.40 1.46 22.37
C PRO A 406 12.33 2.64 21.38
N HIS A 407 11.47 2.52 20.36
CA HIS A 407 11.26 3.56 19.33
C HIS A 407 10.25 4.64 19.75
N ARG A 408 9.53 4.47 20.87
CA ARG A 408 8.52 5.42 21.37
C ARG A 408 9.12 6.77 21.81
N ALA A 409 10.36 6.75 22.31
CA ALA A 409 11.01 7.89 22.97
C ALA A 409 11.80 8.81 22.02
N ARG A 410 11.95 8.46 20.73
CA ARG A 410 12.52 9.38 19.72
C ARG A 410 11.44 10.39 19.30
N GLY A 411 11.08 11.26 20.25
CA GLY A 411 10.01 12.24 20.14
C GLY A 411 10.12 13.15 18.92
N ALA A 412 8.96 13.70 18.54
CA ALA A 412 8.68 14.66 17.48
C ALA A 412 9.91 15.46 17.02
N ARG A 413 10.66 14.91 16.04
CA ARG A 413 11.46 15.77 15.17
C ARG A 413 10.46 16.68 14.45
N PRO A 414 10.74 18.00 14.31
CA PRO A 414 9.93 18.84 13.43
C PRO A 414 9.83 18.13 12.08
N GLY A 415 8.61 18.03 11.55
CA GLY A 415 8.38 17.39 10.25
C GLY A 415 9.24 18.04 9.17
N PRO A 416 9.55 17.31 8.09
CA PRO A 416 10.36 17.85 7.01
C PRO A 416 9.79 19.16 6.48
N ALA A 417 10.62 20.21 6.43
CA ALA A 417 10.19 21.51 5.92
C ALA A 417 9.97 21.48 4.40
N PHE A 418 10.76 20.69 3.68
CA PHE A 418 10.67 20.52 2.24
C PHE A 418 10.97 19.07 1.84
N ALA A 419 10.72 18.72 0.59
CA ALA A 419 11.16 17.49 -0.04
C ALA A 419 12.07 17.80 -1.23
N VAL A 420 13.00 16.89 -1.54
CA VAL A 420 13.85 16.99 -2.72
C VAL A 420 13.39 15.96 -3.75
N LEU A 421 13.22 16.38 -5.01
CA LEU A 421 12.85 15.49 -6.11
C LEU A 421 14.00 15.34 -7.11
N VAL A 422 14.31 14.10 -7.43
CA VAL A 422 15.29 13.69 -8.43
C VAL A 422 14.62 12.72 -9.39
N ASP A 423 14.72 12.95 -10.70
CA ASP A 423 14.13 12.05 -11.71
C ASP A 423 14.81 10.67 -11.74
N ARG A 424 16.15 10.63 -11.69
CA ARG A 424 16.95 9.40 -11.72
C ARG A 424 18.21 9.51 -10.87
N TRP A 425 18.54 8.45 -10.14
CA TRP A 425 19.75 8.35 -9.31
C TRP A 425 20.46 7.01 -9.46
N PRO A 426 21.81 6.93 -9.40
CA PRO A 426 22.74 8.06 -9.51
C PRO A 426 22.63 8.70 -10.89
N ALA A 427 23.11 9.93 -11.00
CA ALA A 427 23.12 10.62 -12.28
C ALA A 427 24.45 10.34 -13.01
N PRO A 428 24.48 9.57 -14.12
CA PRO A 428 25.71 9.32 -14.85
C PRO A 428 26.33 10.65 -15.27
N ALA A 429 27.59 10.90 -14.86
CA ALA A 429 28.37 12.13 -15.04
C ALA A 429 28.13 13.32 -14.07
N HIS A 430 27.48 13.14 -12.91
CA HIS A 430 27.17 14.28 -12.00
C HIS A 430 27.51 14.03 -10.52
N GLU A 431 28.81 13.97 -10.19
CA GLU A 431 29.32 13.95 -8.81
C GLU A 431 28.76 15.10 -7.93
N ARG A 432 28.41 16.23 -8.57
CA ARG A 432 27.83 17.39 -7.92
C ARG A 432 26.45 17.10 -7.29
N LEU A 433 25.54 16.43 -8.01
CA LEU A 433 24.20 16.13 -7.48
C LEU A 433 24.32 15.24 -6.25
N ASP A 434 25.15 14.20 -6.31
CA ASP A 434 25.35 13.31 -5.16
C ASP A 434 25.97 14.04 -3.97
N ALA A 435 26.88 15.00 -4.20
CA ALA A 435 27.41 15.85 -3.14
C ALA A 435 26.31 16.74 -2.50
N GLU A 436 25.42 17.32 -3.31
CA GLU A 436 24.27 18.11 -2.83
C GLU A 436 23.29 17.24 -2.01
N LEU A 437 22.94 16.06 -2.52
CA LEU A 437 22.05 15.14 -1.81
C LEU A 437 22.66 14.63 -0.51
N ARG A 438 23.98 14.32 -0.48
CA ARG A 438 24.69 13.96 0.76
C ARG A 438 24.67 15.11 1.77
N ALA A 439 24.89 16.33 1.31
CA ALA A 439 24.85 17.51 2.18
C ALA A 439 23.45 17.76 2.75
N VAL A 440 22.38 17.58 1.94
CA VAL A 440 20.99 17.59 2.43
C VAL A 440 20.76 16.50 3.47
N ALA A 441 21.13 15.25 3.17
CA ALA A 441 20.93 14.12 4.09
C ALA A 441 21.71 14.28 5.40
N ALA A 442 22.89 14.90 5.37
CA ALA A 442 23.70 15.17 6.55
C ALA A 442 23.15 16.34 7.39
N ALA A 443 22.74 17.44 6.74
CA ALA A 443 22.25 18.62 7.44
C ALA A 443 20.80 18.46 7.94
N ARG A 444 19.97 17.71 7.21
CA ARG A 444 18.53 17.57 7.42
C ARG A 444 18.07 16.13 7.14
N PRO A 445 18.45 15.15 7.99
CA PRO A 445 18.16 13.72 7.77
C PRO A 445 16.67 13.36 7.74
N GLU A 446 15.80 14.26 8.20
CA GLU A 446 14.34 14.15 8.11
C GLU A 446 13.78 14.49 6.72
N THR A 447 14.55 15.19 5.87
CA THR A 447 14.13 15.63 4.54
C THR A 447 14.03 14.42 3.60
N PRO A 448 12.83 14.12 3.05
CA PRO A 448 12.71 13.04 2.09
C PRO A 448 13.34 13.44 0.75
N ILE A 449 14.18 12.54 0.24
CA ILE A 449 14.79 12.65 -1.10
C ILE A 449 14.08 11.65 -2.00
N LEU A 450 13.10 12.14 -2.75
CA LEU A 450 12.25 11.37 -3.66
C LEU A 450 12.97 11.11 -4.99
N VAL A 451 13.09 9.84 -5.37
CA VAL A 451 13.81 9.40 -6.57
C VAL A 451 12.87 8.70 -7.54
N GLY A 452 12.71 9.26 -8.74
CA GLY A 452 11.78 8.74 -9.76
C GLY A 452 12.16 7.39 -10.34
N ALA A 453 13.46 7.10 -10.48
CA ALA A 453 13.98 5.83 -10.96
C ALA A 453 15.43 5.60 -10.51
N LEU A 454 15.80 4.33 -10.35
CA LEU A 454 17.19 3.93 -10.25
C LEU A 454 17.82 3.94 -11.66
N ASP A 455 19.06 4.39 -11.77
CA ASP A 455 19.81 4.24 -13.02
C ASP A 455 20.18 2.78 -13.27
N ASP A 456 20.00 2.33 -14.52
CA ASP A 456 20.20 0.94 -14.93
C ASP A 456 21.68 0.51 -14.81
N GLY A 457 22.62 1.46 -14.87
CA GLY A 457 24.04 1.22 -14.69
C GLY A 457 24.52 1.22 -13.23
N PHE A 458 23.66 1.56 -12.26
CA PHE A 458 24.06 1.52 -10.86
C PHE A 458 24.25 0.10 -10.37
N GLU A 459 25.45 -0.19 -9.88
CA GLU A 459 25.71 -1.36 -9.05
C GLU A 459 26.24 -0.87 -7.70
N PRO A 460 25.66 -1.35 -6.58
CA PRO A 460 26.16 -1.00 -5.26
C PRO A 460 27.54 -1.65 -5.10
N THR A 461 28.58 -0.86 -5.34
CA THR A 461 29.95 -1.28 -5.11
C THR A 461 30.37 -0.94 -3.68
N ALA A 462 31.48 -1.52 -3.26
CA ALA A 462 32.08 -1.27 -1.97
C ALA A 462 32.74 0.14 -1.90
N ARG A 463 32.11 1.22 -2.37
CA ARG A 463 32.55 2.62 -2.13
C ARG A 463 31.62 3.26 -1.09
N GLY A 464 32.20 3.85 -0.04
CA GLY A 464 31.47 4.17 1.20
C GLY A 464 30.40 5.27 1.08
N ALA A 465 30.66 6.31 0.28
CA ALA A 465 29.80 7.49 0.20
C ALA A 465 28.48 7.25 -0.55
N ASP A 466 28.47 6.34 -1.52
CA ASP A 466 27.27 6.01 -2.32
C ASP A 466 26.31 5.12 -1.53
N LEU A 467 26.84 4.19 -0.73
CA LEU A 467 26.05 3.38 0.19
C LEU A 467 25.37 4.26 1.24
N ALA A 468 26.08 5.23 1.82
CA ALA A 468 25.51 6.15 2.80
C ALA A 468 24.34 6.95 2.20
N LEU A 469 24.52 7.53 1.00
CA LEU A 469 23.46 8.27 0.33
C LEU A 469 22.27 7.38 -0.05
N ALA A 470 22.51 6.20 -0.66
CA ALA A 470 21.47 5.27 -1.10
C ALA A 470 20.44 4.95 -0.01
N THR A 471 20.90 4.80 1.24
CA THR A 471 20.03 4.49 2.39
C THR A 471 19.14 5.65 2.89
N HIS A 472 19.34 6.87 2.37
CA HIS A 472 18.53 8.05 2.63
C HIS A 472 17.53 8.37 1.51
N LEU A 473 17.60 7.65 0.39
CA LEU A 473 16.73 7.87 -0.77
C LEU A 473 15.39 7.14 -0.62
N GLU A 474 14.33 7.77 -1.08
CA GLU A 474 12.99 7.22 -1.15
C GLU A 474 12.56 7.10 -2.61
N PHE A 475 12.50 5.87 -3.10
CA PHE A 475 12.15 5.62 -4.50
C PHE A 475 10.64 5.70 -4.67
N LEU A 476 10.22 6.42 -5.72
CA LEU A 476 8.83 6.37 -6.18
C LEU A 476 8.47 4.91 -6.50
N PRO A 477 7.21 4.51 -6.27
CA PRO A 477 6.80 3.14 -6.51
C PRO A 477 6.78 2.84 -8.01
N ASP A 478 6.64 1.56 -8.36
CA ASP A 478 6.63 1.14 -9.76
C ASP A 478 5.43 1.67 -10.56
N GLY A 479 5.46 1.41 -11.87
CA GLY A 479 4.43 1.84 -12.80
C GLY A 479 3.02 1.32 -12.48
N ILE A 480 2.88 0.12 -11.88
CA ILE A 480 1.56 -0.42 -11.51
C ILE A 480 0.92 0.41 -10.40
N VAL A 481 1.71 0.81 -9.40
CA VAL A 481 1.22 1.67 -8.32
C VAL A 481 0.91 3.07 -8.82
N LEU A 482 1.79 3.64 -9.64
CA LEU A 482 1.58 4.97 -10.22
C LEU A 482 0.36 5.01 -11.15
N GLU A 483 0.17 3.98 -11.98
CA GLU A 483 -1.01 3.84 -12.84
C GLU A 483 -2.29 3.63 -12.02
N ALA A 484 -2.24 2.84 -10.94
CA ALA A 484 -3.40 2.68 -10.07
C ALA A 484 -3.82 4.01 -9.42
N ALA A 485 -2.86 4.80 -8.94
CA ALA A 485 -3.14 6.13 -8.37
C ALA A 485 -3.72 7.09 -9.43
N TRP A 486 -3.22 7.02 -10.66
CA TRP A 486 -3.73 7.77 -11.81
C TRP A 486 -5.17 7.41 -12.15
N LEU A 487 -5.49 6.12 -12.25
CA LEU A 487 -6.85 5.66 -12.57
C LEU A 487 -7.86 6.03 -11.47
N ALA A 488 -7.44 6.05 -10.21
CA ALA A 488 -8.29 6.36 -9.07
C ALA A 488 -8.75 7.84 -9.02
N ASP A 489 -8.06 8.78 -9.67
CA ASP A 489 -8.37 10.21 -9.59
C ASP A 489 -8.72 10.78 -10.98
N ALA A 490 -9.98 10.61 -11.38
CA ALA A 490 -10.48 11.11 -12.67
C ALA A 490 -10.36 12.64 -12.81
N ALA A 491 -10.51 13.38 -11.71
CA ALA A 491 -10.41 14.85 -11.71
C ALA A 491 -8.97 15.30 -11.95
N ALA A 492 -7.98 14.68 -11.29
CA ALA A 492 -6.58 14.97 -11.53
C ALA A 492 -6.16 14.60 -12.96
N ARG A 493 -6.69 13.51 -13.53
CA ARG A 493 -6.44 13.14 -14.93
C ARG A 493 -6.92 14.22 -15.90
N ALA A 494 -8.17 14.65 -15.77
CA ALA A 494 -8.72 15.73 -16.59
C ALA A 494 -7.92 17.04 -16.43
N ALA A 495 -7.50 17.37 -15.20
CA ALA A 495 -6.67 18.53 -14.94
C ALA A 495 -5.30 18.44 -15.63
N VAL A 496 -4.64 17.28 -15.59
CA VAL A 496 -3.36 17.05 -16.29
C VAL A 496 -3.53 17.12 -17.80
N ASP A 497 -4.58 16.53 -18.37
CA ASP A 497 -4.82 16.55 -19.82
C ASP A 497 -4.89 17.99 -20.33
N ALA A 498 -5.56 18.88 -19.59
CA ALA A 498 -5.62 20.31 -19.88
C ALA A 498 -4.26 21.04 -19.80
N LEU A 499 -3.25 20.46 -19.13
CA LEU A 499 -1.89 21.02 -19.08
C LEU A 499 -1.08 20.68 -20.32
N ARG A 500 -1.50 19.72 -21.15
CA ARG A 500 -0.66 19.18 -22.23
C ARG A 500 -0.20 20.27 -23.20
N ASP A 501 -1.10 21.19 -23.56
CA ASP A 501 -0.82 22.28 -24.51
C ASP A 501 0.11 23.36 -23.93
N ARG A 502 0.26 23.39 -22.61
CA ARG A 502 1.16 24.32 -21.90
C ARG A 502 2.59 23.78 -21.80
N VAL A 503 2.81 22.51 -22.11
CA VAL A 503 4.13 21.86 -22.03
C VAL A 503 4.85 21.96 -23.38
N PRO A 504 6.14 22.36 -23.41
CA PRO A 504 6.90 22.43 -24.66
C PRO A 504 6.90 21.11 -25.45
N SER A 505 6.78 21.17 -26.77
CA SER A 505 6.72 20.01 -27.68
C SER A 505 7.92 19.05 -27.57
N ARG A 506 9.04 19.51 -27.02
CA ARG A 506 10.21 18.68 -26.68
C ARG A 506 9.86 17.50 -25.75
N PHE A 507 8.90 17.68 -24.86
CA PHE A 507 8.43 16.60 -24.00
C PHE A 507 7.39 15.78 -24.78
N SER A 508 7.76 14.55 -25.14
CA SER A 508 6.84 13.61 -25.78
C SER A 508 5.60 13.39 -24.91
N GLY A 509 4.49 12.96 -25.52
CA GLY A 509 3.28 12.61 -24.76
C GLY A 509 3.56 11.55 -23.70
N GLU A 510 4.34 10.53 -24.05
CA GLU A 510 4.77 9.48 -23.12
C GLU A 510 5.56 10.04 -21.92
N ALA A 511 6.55 10.90 -22.17
CA ALA A 511 7.34 11.52 -21.11
C ALA A 511 6.46 12.41 -20.21
N PHE A 512 5.53 13.16 -20.80
CA PHE A 512 4.59 13.98 -20.07
C PHE A 512 3.70 13.15 -19.13
N TYR A 513 3.03 12.11 -19.65
CA TYR A 513 2.15 11.27 -18.84
C TYR A 513 2.91 10.41 -17.82
N ARG A 514 4.17 10.05 -18.08
CA ARG A 514 5.02 9.41 -17.06
C ARG A 514 5.29 10.36 -15.89
N GLU A 515 5.70 11.59 -16.16
CA GLU A 515 5.94 12.59 -15.10
C GLU A 515 4.63 13.02 -14.42
N ALA A 516 3.49 13.02 -15.13
CA ALA A 516 2.19 13.34 -14.53
C ALA A 516 1.76 12.33 -13.46
N ARG A 517 1.90 11.02 -13.74
CA ARG A 517 1.59 9.98 -12.75
C ARG A 517 2.49 10.08 -11.52
N ARG A 518 3.79 10.36 -11.73
CA ARG A 518 4.73 10.63 -10.65
C ARG A 518 4.31 11.87 -9.84
N ALA A 519 3.96 12.96 -10.51
CA ALA A 519 3.55 14.21 -9.87
C ALA A 519 2.29 14.02 -9.01
N LEU A 520 1.29 13.29 -9.51
CA LEU A 520 0.08 12.96 -8.75
C LEU A 520 0.42 12.20 -7.46
N TRP A 521 1.27 11.17 -7.56
CA TRP A 521 1.72 10.42 -6.40
C TRP A 521 2.51 11.30 -5.41
N VAL A 522 3.44 12.12 -5.92
CA VAL A 522 4.24 13.06 -5.11
C VAL A 522 3.35 14.03 -4.36
N VAL A 523 2.38 14.67 -5.02
CA VAL A 523 1.43 15.59 -4.38
C VAL A 523 0.69 14.89 -3.24
N SER A 524 0.20 13.68 -3.47
CA SER A 524 -0.48 12.89 -2.44
C SER A 524 0.43 12.56 -1.25
N ALA A 525 1.69 12.18 -1.50
CA ALA A 525 2.66 11.87 -0.46
C ALA A 525 3.06 13.12 0.35
N LEU A 526 3.34 14.25 -0.31
CA LEU A 526 3.69 15.51 0.36
C LEU A 526 2.54 16.01 1.24
N ARG A 527 1.30 15.95 0.75
CA ARG A 527 0.11 16.34 1.52
C ARG A 527 -0.06 15.52 2.79
N ARG A 528 0.10 14.18 2.69
CA ARG A 528 0.04 13.27 3.86
C ARG A 528 1.14 13.56 4.89
N ARG A 529 2.32 13.97 4.44
CA ARG A 529 3.46 14.35 5.29
C ARG A 529 3.42 15.79 5.78
N GLY A 530 2.43 16.59 5.36
CA GLY A 530 2.34 18.02 5.68
C GLY A 530 3.44 18.88 5.05
N ILE A 531 4.12 18.38 4.01
CA ILE A 531 5.20 19.09 3.32
C ILE A 531 4.59 20.06 2.31
N ARG A 532 4.97 21.34 2.40
CA ARG A 532 4.45 22.41 1.54
C ARG A 532 5.47 22.95 0.55
N HIS A 533 6.66 22.38 0.50
CA HIS A 533 7.72 22.78 -0.43
C HIS A 533 8.35 21.56 -1.11
N LEU A 534 8.44 21.61 -2.44
CA LEU A 534 9.13 20.63 -3.27
C LEU A 534 10.29 21.29 -4.02
N HIS A 535 11.51 20.79 -3.83
CA HIS A 535 12.70 21.24 -4.53
C HIS A 535 13.04 20.28 -5.67
N ALA A 536 12.91 20.72 -6.93
CA ALA A 536 13.39 19.98 -8.10
C ALA A 536 14.91 20.14 -8.21
N ALA A 537 15.65 19.11 -7.78
CA ALA A 537 17.12 19.19 -7.68
C ALA A 537 17.83 19.33 -9.04
N ARG A 538 17.13 19.05 -10.16
CA ARG A 538 17.65 19.19 -11.52
C ARG A 538 16.58 19.54 -12.54
N ALA A 539 17.03 19.99 -13.72
CA ALA A 539 16.18 20.24 -14.88
C ALA A 539 15.33 19.02 -15.25
N SER A 540 15.84 17.79 -15.15
CA SER A 540 15.07 16.57 -15.49
C SER A 540 13.89 16.31 -14.53
N ALA A 541 13.96 16.77 -13.28
CA ALA A 541 12.86 16.68 -12.32
C ALA A 541 11.83 17.82 -12.47
N LEU A 542 12.14 18.85 -13.26
CA LEU A 542 11.35 20.08 -13.34
C LEU A 542 9.95 19.86 -13.90
N LEU A 543 9.79 18.98 -14.89
CA LEU A 543 8.47 18.70 -15.47
C LEU A 543 7.52 18.10 -14.42
N CYS A 544 7.99 17.10 -13.67
CA CYS A 544 7.23 16.48 -12.58
C CYS A 544 6.87 17.52 -11.49
N ALA A 545 7.84 18.31 -11.04
CA ALA A 545 7.60 19.35 -10.04
C ALA A 545 6.65 20.47 -10.53
N TRP A 546 6.73 20.84 -11.80
CA TRP A 546 5.82 21.80 -12.42
C TRP A 546 4.40 21.26 -12.48
N ILE A 547 4.19 20.00 -12.92
CA ILE A 547 2.87 19.36 -12.91
C ILE A 547 2.33 19.29 -11.47
N ALA A 548 3.18 18.95 -10.50
CA ALA A 548 2.81 18.93 -9.08
C ALA A 548 2.31 20.31 -8.60
N LYS A 549 2.98 21.41 -8.98
CA LYS A 549 2.51 22.79 -8.70
C LYS A 549 1.15 23.09 -9.33
N GLN A 550 0.89 22.60 -10.54
CA GLN A 550 -0.40 22.82 -11.19
C GLN A 550 -1.53 22.03 -10.53
N LEU A 551 -1.24 20.81 -10.06
CA LEU A 551 -2.20 19.96 -9.34
C LEU A 551 -2.43 20.40 -7.88
N ALA A 552 -1.44 21.05 -7.27
CA ALA A 552 -1.48 21.59 -5.91
C ALA A 552 -0.94 23.02 -5.90
N PRO A 553 -1.77 24.04 -6.21
CA PRO A 553 -1.35 25.44 -6.26
C PRO A 553 -0.73 25.95 -4.94
N GLU A 554 -1.13 25.36 -3.81
CA GLU A 554 -0.60 25.63 -2.47
C GLU A 554 0.84 25.16 -2.27
N LEU A 555 1.31 24.20 -3.08
CA LEU A 555 2.65 23.64 -3.00
C LEU A 555 3.66 24.67 -3.50
N ARG A 556 4.66 25.03 -2.69
CA ARG A 556 5.80 25.84 -3.17
C ARG A 556 6.76 24.96 -3.94
N VAL A 557 7.25 25.45 -5.08
CA VAL A 557 8.20 24.70 -5.90
C VAL A 557 9.42 25.53 -6.19
N SER A 558 10.58 25.03 -5.76
CA SER A 558 11.88 25.58 -6.15
C SER A 558 12.61 24.63 -7.09
N PHE A 559 13.66 25.13 -7.75
CA PHE A 559 14.38 24.33 -8.73
C PHE A 559 15.88 24.64 -8.80
N ALA A 560 16.63 23.69 -9.34
CA ALA A 560 18.02 23.85 -9.77
C ALA A 560 18.15 23.48 -11.26
N LEU A 561 18.64 24.40 -12.10
CA LEU A 561 18.88 24.13 -13.52
C LEU A 561 20.37 24.06 -13.85
N ASP A 562 20.78 22.94 -14.44
CA ASP A 562 22.12 22.69 -14.96
C ASP A 562 22.22 22.94 -16.48
N ARG A 563 23.44 23.17 -16.98
CA ARG A 563 23.73 23.36 -18.40
C ARG A 563 23.52 22.05 -19.18
N ARG A 564 22.36 21.87 -19.81
CA ARG A 564 22.21 20.88 -20.92
C ARG A 564 21.55 21.48 -22.16
N GLY A 565 22.37 21.74 -23.19
CA GLY A 565 21.97 22.01 -24.58
C GLY A 565 21.16 23.30 -24.82
N ALA A 566 21.60 24.18 -25.74
CA ALA A 566 20.93 25.45 -26.03
C ALA A 566 19.45 25.28 -26.45
N ALA A 567 19.13 24.23 -27.21
CA ALA A 567 17.75 23.90 -27.63
C ALA A 567 16.83 23.44 -26.48
N SER A 568 17.37 23.05 -25.32
CA SER A 568 16.58 22.65 -24.15
C SER A 568 16.32 23.82 -23.20
N ARG A 569 17.14 24.89 -23.24
CA ARG A 569 17.10 25.99 -22.27
C ARG A 569 15.75 26.70 -22.25
N ARG A 570 15.23 27.04 -23.43
CA ARG A 570 13.95 27.74 -23.56
C ARG A 570 12.76 26.88 -23.09
N ALA A 571 12.82 25.57 -23.34
CA ALA A 571 11.79 24.64 -22.87
C ALA A 571 11.74 24.56 -21.33
N PHE A 572 12.90 24.42 -20.68
CA PHE A 572 12.96 24.42 -19.21
C PHE A 572 12.65 25.80 -18.60
N ALA A 573 13.08 26.89 -19.24
CA ALA A 573 12.76 28.25 -18.81
C ALA A 573 11.24 28.52 -18.81
N ARG A 574 10.50 28.02 -19.80
CA ARG A 574 9.03 28.12 -19.81
C ARG A 574 8.36 27.41 -18.63
N LEU A 575 8.89 26.25 -18.23
CA LEU A 575 8.40 25.53 -17.05
C LEU A 575 8.71 26.25 -15.73
N CYS A 576 9.68 27.18 -15.71
CA CYS A 576 9.97 27.98 -14.52
C CYS A 576 8.89 29.04 -14.24
N ARG A 577 8.03 29.34 -15.23
CA ARG A 577 6.94 30.30 -15.07
C ARG A 577 5.93 29.78 -14.04
N GLY A 578 5.71 30.58 -13.00
CA GLY A 578 4.80 30.24 -11.89
C GLY A 578 5.43 29.36 -10.80
N LEU A 579 6.75 29.12 -10.85
CA LEU A 579 7.51 28.53 -9.74
C LEU A 579 7.97 29.63 -8.76
N ASP A 580 8.39 29.23 -7.57
CA ASP A 580 8.59 30.14 -6.44
C ASP A 580 9.98 30.83 -6.43
N PHE A 581 11.04 30.07 -6.68
CA PHE A 581 12.43 30.57 -6.83
C PHE A 581 13.34 29.46 -7.33
N GLY A 582 14.55 29.80 -7.80
CA GLY A 582 15.46 28.78 -8.28
C GLY A 582 16.92 29.19 -8.29
N ALA A 583 17.76 28.21 -8.60
CA ALA A 583 19.17 28.40 -8.81
C ALA A 583 19.56 27.91 -10.21
N VAL A 584 20.50 28.59 -10.86
CA VAL A 584 20.87 28.34 -12.27
C VAL A 584 22.38 28.29 -12.46
N SER A 585 22.83 27.41 -13.36
CA SER A 585 24.25 27.04 -13.42
C SER A 585 25.17 28.10 -14.01
N ASP A 586 24.66 29.01 -14.84
CA ASP A 586 25.42 30.08 -15.48
C ASP A 586 24.57 31.30 -15.87
N ASP A 587 25.24 32.39 -16.24
CA ASP A 587 24.64 33.67 -16.63
C ASP A 587 23.77 33.60 -17.90
N LEU A 588 24.10 32.74 -18.87
CA LEU A 588 23.33 32.65 -20.11
C LEU A 588 21.99 31.94 -19.90
N LEU A 589 21.98 30.90 -19.06
CA LEU A 589 20.76 30.23 -18.64
C LEU A 589 19.93 31.15 -17.73
N PHE A 590 20.58 31.91 -16.85
CA PHE A 590 19.94 32.95 -16.05
C PHE A 590 19.16 33.94 -16.93
N GLU A 591 19.81 34.52 -17.94
CA GLU A 591 19.16 35.47 -18.86
C GLU A 591 18.00 34.83 -19.63
N THR A 592 18.13 33.55 -20.00
CA THR A 592 17.04 32.82 -20.68
C THR A 592 15.83 32.64 -19.76
N VAL A 593 16.04 32.28 -18.49
CA VAL A 593 14.95 32.13 -17.51
C VAL A 593 14.30 33.49 -17.22
N ARG A 594 15.11 34.54 -17.04
CA ARG A 594 14.64 35.90 -16.81
C ARG A 594 13.80 36.43 -17.96
N ALA A 595 14.23 36.20 -19.21
CA ALA A 595 13.47 36.58 -20.40
C ALA A 595 12.10 35.89 -20.50
N GLU A 596 11.98 34.64 -20.03
CA GLU A 596 10.72 33.87 -20.10
C GLU A 596 9.80 34.07 -18.88
N CYS A 597 10.36 34.39 -17.71
CA CYS A 597 9.64 34.48 -16.42
C CYS A 597 9.45 35.93 -15.92
N GLY A 598 10.18 36.89 -16.48
CA GLY A 598 10.25 38.27 -15.98
C GLY A 598 11.14 38.41 -14.74
N ASP A 599 11.30 39.66 -14.29
CA ASP A 599 12.20 39.99 -13.17
C ASP A 599 11.64 39.56 -11.79
N ALA A 600 10.39 39.09 -11.70
CA ALA A 600 9.74 38.74 -10.43
C ALA A 600 10.18 37.40 -9.82
N LEU A 601 10.81 36.52 -10.59
CA LEU A 601 11.28 35.21 -10.11
C LEU A 601 12.64 35.34 -9.42
N PRO A 602 12.78 35.07 -8.11
CA PRO A 602 14.07 35.13 -7.43
C PRO A 602 15.02 34.04 -7.94
N LEU A 603 16.22 34.43 -8.35
CA LEU A 603 17.22 33.55 -8.95
C LEU A 603 18.59 33.72 -8.28
N VAL A 604 19.24 32.59 -8.01
CA VAL A 604 20.62 32.52 -7.50
C VAL A 604 21.57 32.02 -8.59
N THR A 605 22.74 32.67 -8.73
CA THR A 605 23.80 32.27 -9.67
C THR A 605 25.21 32.50 -9.08
N PRO A 606 26.18 31.58 -9.32
CA PRO A 606 25.98 30.25 -9.89
C PRO A 606 25.21 29.36 -8.91
N LEU A 607 24.68 28.22 -9.38
CA LEU A 607 24.03 27.23 -8.51
C LEU A 607 24.86 26.97 -7.23
N PRO A 608 24.27 27.09 -6.01
CA PRO A 608 24.95 26.84 -4.74
C PRO A 608 25.61 25.45 -4.69
N ARG A 609 26.79 25.35 -4.07
CA ARG A 609 27.55 24.08 -3.99
C ARG A 609 28.00 23.77 -2.57
N PRO A 610 27.86 22.51 -2.11
CA PRO A 610 28.44 22.09 -0.85
C PRO A 610 29.98 22.12 -0.93
N ARG A 611 30.63 22.36 0.21
CA ARG A 611 32.10 22.36 0.32
C ARG A 611 32.64 20.99 -0.12
N GLY A 612 33.68 20.99 -0.96
CA GLY A 612 34.33 19.77 -1.46
C GLY A 612 33.66 19.11 -2.67
N ALA A 613 32.56 19.65 -3.21
CA ALA A 613 32.04 19.21 -4.50
C ALA A 613 33.04 19.53 -5.64
N PRO A 614 33.18 18.65 -6.64
CA PRO A 614 34.07 18.90 -7.78
C PRO A 614 33.70 20.19 -8.51
N PRO A 615 34.68 20.90 -9.09
CA PRO A 615 34.42 22.12 -9.85
C PRO A 615 33.49 21.81 -11.03
N ALA A 616 32.54 22.72 -11.31
CA ALA A 616 31.82 22.62 -12.58
C ALA A 616 32.79 22.76 -13.75
N LEU A 617 32.45 22.08 -14.85
CA LEU A 617 33.13 22.25 -16.14
C LEU A 617 33.34 23.76 -16.41
N PRO A 618 34.54 24.15 -16.88
CA PRO A 618 34.95 25.55 -16.92
C PRO A 618 33.92 26.42 -17.63
N SER A 619 33.50 27.49 -16.96
CA SER A 619 32.76 28.57 -17.59
C SER A 619 33.60 29.13 -18.72
N VAL A 620 33.07 29.15 -19.95
CA VAL A 620 33.59 30.08 -20.96
C VAL A 620 33.54 31.46 -20.32
N ARG A 621 34.68 32.16 -20.26
CA ARG A 621 34.80 33.48 -19.63
C ARG A 621 33.61 34.35 -20.04
N PRO A 622 32.96 35.08 -19.12
CA PRO A 622 31.94 36.03 -19.51
C PRO A 622 32.58 37.02 -20.47
N LEU A 623 31.92 37.30 -21.60
CA LEU A 623 32.16 38.52 -22.35
C LEU A 623 31.81 39.67 -21.40
N ARG A 624 32.79 40.14 -20.64
CA ARG A 624 32.67 41.35 -19.83
C ARG A 624 32.59 42.53 -20.80
N GLY A 625 31.38 42.87 -21.16
CA GLY A 625 31.09 44.06 -21.93
C GLY A 625 29.62 44.06 -22.28
N TRP A 626 28.96 45.16 -21.94
CA TRP A 626 27.58 45.46 -22.33
C TRP A 626 26.52 44.68 -21.55
N LEU A 627 26.16 45.17 -20.36
CA LEU A 627 24.78 45.23 -19.84
C LEU A 627 24.79 46.01 -18.52
N ARG A 628 24.06 47.14 -18.48
CA ARG A 628 23.78 47.89 -17.24
C ARG A 628 22.78 47.08 -16.39
N PRO A 629 22.91 47.06 -15.05
CA PRO A 629 21.90 46.43 -14.20
C PRO A 629 20.63 47.30 -14.20
N ALA A 630 19.53 46.77 -14.73
CA ALA A 630 18.21 47.33 -14.52
C ALA A 630 17.79 47.07 -13.05
N ARG A 631 17.21 48.08 -12.39
CA ARG A 631 16.69 47.97 -11.02
C ARG A 631 15.43 47.09 -11.01
N GLY A 632 15.62 45.80 -10.77
CA GLY A 632 14.62 44.79 -10.40
C GLY A 632 15.07 44.03 -9.13
N PRO A 633 14.35 43.00 -8.64
CA PRO A 633 14.65 42.39 -7.34
C PRO A 633 16.06 41.77 -7.26
N ARG A 634 16.52 41.58 -6.01
CA ARG A 634 17.90 41.25 -5.61
C ARG A 634 18.44 40.01 -6.34
N LEU A 635 19.37 40.25 -7.26
CA LEU A 635 20.33 39.25 -7.73
C LEU A 635 21.25 38.88 -6.56
N GLU A 636 21.09 37.67 -6.03
CA GLU A 636 22.00 37.13 -5.02
C GLU A 636 23.08 36.32 -5.72
N ARG A 637 24.30 36.86 -5.72
CA ARG A 637 25.49 36.17 -6.18
C ARG A 637 26.19 35.47 -5.03
N ASP A 638 26.83 34.36 -5.34
CA ASP A 638 27.73 33.64 -4.43
C ASP A 638 27.07 33.19 -3.11
N VAL A 639 25.80 32.78 -3.17
CA VAL A 639 25.05 32.27 -2.02
C VAL A 639 25.66 30.94 -1.55
N PRO A 640 26.09 30.83 -0.28
CA PRO A 640 26.57 29.57 0.29
C PRO A 640 25.48 28.50 0.28
N PHE A 641 25.87 27.22 0.13
CA PHE A 641 24.91 26.12 0.11
C PHE A 641 24.08 26.01 1.39
N ASP A 642 24.66 26.30 2.55
CA ASP A 642 23.93 26.27 3.82
C ASP A 642 22.83 27.35 3.87
N ALA A 643 23.10 28.54 3.33
CA ALA A 643 22.10 29.60 3.21
C ALA A 643 20.99 29.21 2.22
N TRP A 644 21.34 28.51 1.14
CA TRP A 644 20.37 27.94 0.21
C TRP A 644 19.46 26.91 0.88
N LEU A 645 20.02 25.98 1.67
CA LEU A 645 19.24 25.00 2.42
C LEU A 645 18.31 25.66 3.44
N GLU A 646 18.76 26.70 4.13
CA GLU A 646 17.92 27.43 5.07
C GLU A 646 16.78 28.16 4.35
N ARG A 647 17.03 28.72 3.16
CA ARG A 647 15.99 29.31 2.31
C ARG A 647 14.91 28.30 1.92
N LEU A 648 15.29 27.09 1.52
CA LEU A 648 14.34 26.00 1.25
C LEU A 648 13.48 25.69 2.48
N ALA A 649 14.11 25.58 3.66
CA ALA A 649 13.43 25.24 4.89
C ALA A 649 12.48 26.33 5.38
N ARG A 650 12.90 27.60 5.37
CA ARG A 650 12.05 28.77 5.68
C ARG A 650 10.84 28.83 4.75
N SER A 651 11.08 28.59 3.46
CA SER A 651 10.01 28.55 2.46
C SER A 651 8.96 27.48 2.78
N GLY A 652 9.41 26.29 3.20
CA GLY A 652 8.56 25.20 3.67
C GLY A 652 7.75 25.51 4.93
N ARG A 653 8.31 26.31 5.85
CA ARG A 653 7.63 26.79 7.06
C ARG A 653 6.66 27.96 6.80
N GLY A 654 6.55 28.43 5.55
CA GLY A 654 5.72 29.59 5.21
C GLY A 654 6.33 30.94 5.65
N GLU A 655 7.60 30.95 6.02
CA GLU A 655 8.30 32.19 6.36
C GLU A 655 8.65 32.97 5.10
N PRO A 656 8.63 34.33 5.14
CA PRO A 656 9.08 35.14 4.02
C PRO A 656 10.56 34.85 3.72
N SER A 657 10.94 34.77 2.43
CA SER A 657 12.35 34.68 2.05
C SER A 657 12.99 36.06 2.25
N ALA A 658 13.99 36.16 3.13
CA ALA A 658 14.79 37.37 3.29
C ALA A 658 15.70 37.60 2.07
#